data_AF-A0AAN7FC33-F1
#
_entry.id   AF-A0AAN7FC33-F1
#
_cell.length_a   1.000
_cell.length_b   1.000
_cell.length_c   1.000
_cell.angle_alpha   90.00
_cell.angle_beta   90.00
_cell.angle_gamma   90.00
#
_symmetry.space_group_name_H-M   'P 1'
#
loop_
_entity.id
_entity.type
_entity.pdbx_description
1 polymer ?
#
loop_
_entity_poly.entity_id
_entity_poly.type
_entity_poly.pdbx_seq_one_letter_code
_entity_poly.pdbx_strand_id
1 'polypeptide(L)'
;MMNPKNSISQIKRLIGRKYNDPELQRDLQSLPYAVTEGPDGYPLIHARYLGEARTFTPTQVLGMVLSNLKGIAEKNLNAAVVDCCIGIPVYFNELQRRAVLDAATIAGLHPLHLIHETTATALAYGIYKTDLPETDQLNVAFVDIGHASMQVCIAGFKKGQLKILAHSYDRSLGGRDFDEALFQHFAAKFKEQYKIDVFQNARACLRLRAACEKLKKMLSANPEAPLNIECLMDEKDVRGFIKRDEFEQISIPILERVKQPLEKALADAGLTIENVHMVEVVGSGSCVPAIIKILTEFFKKDPRHSMNASECVARGCALQCAILSPTFKVRDFQVNESFPFSVAFSWKSAAPGTQNGAAENLQSTVVFPRGNPIPSVKALTFYRSGTFSVDVQYVAGAELQQPAKISTYTVGPFQSTTSERAKLKVKVRLNLHGIVSVESATLLEEEDKPVQMEADTKVEAPKKVKKTNIPVAELVYGGMFPTDVQKAVEKEFEMALQDRVMEETKDRKNAVEAYIYDMRNKQGDPIEERYKESVNRGAVIDQLVRCVNSYREAAVSNDPRFDHIDISEKEKVLNECVEAEAWLREKKLQQDSLPKYVNPILSSADVLKKTETLDRFCKPIMTKPRPAPAKPATPEAPPTPPPQASEQQQPEALAYLLEEEEIEVPVSKEPAKEDVKMDTDEAPNNALPQGSDETDVNMQDAKGTADAPRVENGVPESGDKPLQMEADTKLLAHNCSHGIKLDVIEWKLEEKGPNPTLLL
;
A
#
# COMPACT_ATOMS: atom_id res chain seq x y z
N MET A 1 -2.09 -2.79 -18.50
CA MET A 1 -3.51 -3.15 -18.34
C MET A 1 -4.05 -3.73 -19.65
N MET A 2 -4.92 -4.75 -19.58
CA MET A 2 -5.58 -5.34 -20.75
C MET A 2 -7.02 -4.84 -20.94
N ASN A 3 -7.68 -4.33 -19.90
CA ASN A 3 -9.13 -4.05 -19.89
C ASN A 3 -9.48 -2.56 -19.65
N PRO A 4 -8.97 -1.61 -20.47
CA PRO A 4 -9.03 -0.17 -20.17
C PRO A 4 -10.45 0.39 -20.03
N LYS A 5 -11.39 -0.07 -20.87
CA LYS A 5 -12.78 0.42 -20.87
C LYS A 5 -13.60 0.06 -19.64
N ASN A 6 -13.10 -0.86 -18.81
CA ASN A 6 -13.77 -1.35 -17.60
C ASN A 6 -12.87 -1.18 -16.36
N SER A 7 -11.72 -0.51 -16.49
CA SER A 7 -10.78 -0.24 -15.39
C SER A 7 -11.04 1.17 -14.84
N ILE A 8 -11.98 1.27 -13.89
CA ILE A 8 -12.38 2.56 -13.32
C ILE A 8 -11.29 3.10 -12.40
N SER A 9 -11.04 4.41 -12.43
CA SER A 9 -10.01 5.07 -11.61
C SER A 9 -10.46 6.49 -11.25
N GLN A 10 -9.56 7.32 -10.70
CA GLN A 10 -9.82 8.75 -10.44
C GLN A 10 -11.12 9.05 -9.66
N ILE A 11 -11.63 8.13 -8.82
CA ILE A 11 -13.00 8.19 -8.26
C ILE A 11 -13.21 9.48 -7.42
N LYS A 12 -12.18 9.94 -6.71
CA LYS A 12 -12.17 11.24 -5.98
C LYS A 12 -12.39 12.48 -6.87
N ARG A 13 -12.27 12.36 -8.21
CA ARG A 13 -12.62 13.40 -9.19
C ARG A 13 -14.12 13.43 -9.48
N LEU A 14 -14.75 12.26 -9.56
CA LEU A 14 -16.14 12.06 -9.99
C LEU A 14 -17.16 12.24 -8.86
N ILE A 15 -16.78 11.86 -7.64
CA ILE A 15 -17.71 11.77 -6.50
C ILE A 15 -18.25 13.14 -6.05
N GLY A 16 -19.58 13.22 -5.88
CA GLY A 16 -20.29 14.42 -5.39
C GLY A 16 -20.23 15.65 -6.31
N ARG A 17 -19.85 15.50 -7.59
CA ARG A 17 -19.96 16.54 -8.62
C ARG A 17 -21.14 16.26 -9.56
N LYS A 18 -21.82 17.31 -10.04
CA LYS A 18 -22.77 17.20 -11.14
C LYS A 18 -22.04 16.86 -12.44
N TYR A 19 -22.71 16.15 -13.36
CA TYR A 19 -22.12 15.78 -14.65
C TYR A 19 -21.63 17.00 -15.45
N ASN A 20 -22.40 18.09 -15.41
CA ASN A 20 -22.10 19.34 -16.13
C ASN A 20 -21.08 20.28 -15.44
N ASP A 21 -20.39 19.85 -14.38
CA ASP A 21 -19.28 20.59 -13.78
C ASP A 21 -18.14 20.80 -14.81
N PRO A 22 -17.71 22.05 -15.12
CA PRO A 22 -16.69 22.30 -16.14
C PRO A 22 -15.31 21.70 -15.83
N GLU A 23 -14.97 21.48 -14.56
CA GLU A 23 -13.75 20.78 -14.15
C GLU A 23 -13.89 19.26 -14.40
N LEU A 24 -15.06 18.69 -14.08
CA LEU A 24 -15.37 17.30 -14.39
C LEU A 24 -15.35 17.02 -15.89
N GLN A 25 -15.98 17.89 -16.69
CA GLN A 25 -16.02 17.75 -18.16
C GLN A 25 -14.62 17.77 -18.81
N ARG A 26 -13.62 18.39 -18.17
CA ARG A 26 -12.20 18.26 -18.57
C ARG A 26 -11.60 16.93 -18.12
N ASP A 27 -11.85 16.51 -16.88
CA ASP A 27 -11.39 15.20 -16.40
C ASP A 27 -11.90 14.05 -17.29
N LEU A 28 -13.19 14.06 -17.67
CA LEU A 28 -13.83 13.01 -18.48
C LEU A 28 -13.13 12.75 -19.81
N GLN A 29 -12.56 13.79 -20.46
CA GLN A 29 -11.85 13.68 -21.74
C GLN A 29 -10.56 12.82 -21.63
N SER A 30 -10.02 12.64 -20.43
CA SER A 30 -8.82 11.83 -20.17
C SER A 30 -9.12 10.36 -19.89
N LEU A 31 -10.38 10.00 -19.59
CA LEU A 31 -10.75 8.70 -19.02
C LEU A 31 -10.91 7.61 -20.12
N PRO A 32 -10.42 6.38 -19.88
CA PRO A 32 -10.53 5.29 -20.86
C PRO A 32 -11.89 4.56 -20.85
N TYR A 33 -12.78 4.89 -19.92
CA TYR A 33 -14.11 4.30 -19.71
C TYR A 33 -15.21 5.35 -19.89
N ALA A 34 -16.41 4.91 -20.26
CA ALA A 34 -17.51 5.83 -20.56
C ALA A 34 -18.22 6.32 -19.28
N VAL A 35 -18.58 7.61 -19.27
CA VAL A 35 -19.36 8.26 -18.21
C VAL A 35 -20.43 9.15 -18.85
N THR A 36 -21.69 8.99 -18.46
CA THR A 36 -22.82 9.79 -18.96
C THR A 36 -23.50 10.56 -17.82
N GLU A 37 -24.37 11.50 -18.17
CA GLU A 37 -25.31 12.08 -17.22
C GLU A 37 -26.35 11.02 -16.80
N GLY A 38 -26.69 11.01 -15.51
CA GLY A 38 -27.80 10.25 -14.93
C GLY A 38 -29.09 11.06 -14.88
N PRO A 39 -30.23 10.42 -14.56
CA PRO A 39 -31.53 11.10 -14.48
C PRO A 39 -31.62 12.14 -13.34
N ASP A 40 -30.63 12.16 -12.46
CA ASP A 40 -30.43 13.08 -11.33
C ASP A 40 -29.47 14.25 -11.65
N GLY A 41 -28.82 14.25 -12.83
CA GLY A 41 -27.76 15.20 -13.21
C GLY A 41 -26.37 14.87 -12.66
N TYR A 42 -26.17 13.65 -12.14
CA TYR A 42 -24.89 13.17 -11.61
C TYR A 42 -24.25 12.11 -12.54
N PRO A 43 -22.96 11.76 -12.38
CA PRO A 43 -22.27 10.90 -13.34
C PRO A 43 -22.67 9.43 -13.16
N LEU A 44 -22.98 8.74 -14.27
CA LEU A 44 -23.11 7.28 -14.31
C LEU A 44 -21.91 6.69 -15.06
N ILE A 45 -21.18 5.81 -14.38
CA ILE A 45 -19.98 5.12 -14.88
C ILE A 45 -20.42 3.81 -15.53
N HIS A 46 -20.01 3.57 -16.78
CA HIS A 46 -20.37 2.37 -17.54
C HIS A 46 -19.24 1.35 -17.53
N ALA A 47 -19.53 0.10 -17.17
CA ALA A 47 -18.59 -1.00 -17.21
C ALA A 47 -19.26 -2.31 -17.65
N ARG A 48 -18.51 -3.22 -18.28
CA ARG A 48 -18.92 -4.60 -18.52
C ARG A 48 -18.52 -5.48 -17.34
N TYR A 49 -19.49 -6.00 -16.60
CA TYR A 49 -19.33 -6.88 -15.44
C TYR A 49 -20.05 -8.20 -15.71
N LEU A 50 -19.38 -9.34 -15.52
CA LEU A 50 -19.90 -10.69 -15.85
C LEU A 50 -20.45 -10.83 -17.28
N GLY A 51 -19.86 -10.11 -18.24
CA GLY A 51 -20.33 -10.07 -19.63
C GLY A 51 -21.47 -9.08 -19.89
N GLU A 52 -22.24 -8.68 -18.89
CA GLU A 52 -23.32 -7.70 -18.99
C GLU A 52 -22.80 -6.25 -18.97
N ALA A 53 -23.53 -5.32 -19.61
CA ALA A 53 -23.29 -3.89 -19.41
C ALA A 53 -24.02 -3.42 -18.13
N ARG A 54 -23.28 -2.82 -17.20
CA ARG A 54 -23.82 -2.28 -15.93
C ARG A 54 -23.37 -0.83 -15.72
N THR A 55 -24.21 -0.06 -15.02
CA THR A 55 -23.97 1.34 -14.67
C THR A 55 -23.85 1.50 -13.15
N PHE A 56 -22.85 2.25 -12.70
CA PHE A 56 -22.59 2.50 -11.29
C PHE A 56 -22.43 3.99 -11.01
N THR A 57 -22.86 4.46 -9.83
CA THR A 57 -22.54 5.82 -9.37
C THR A 57 -21.09 5.87 -8.83
N PRO A 58 -20.42 7.04 -8.85
CA PRO A 58 -19.12 7.22 -8.19
C PRO A 58 -19.11 6.81 -6.72
N THR A 59 -20.24 6.96 -6.02
CA THR A 59 -20.46 6.51 -4.63
C THR A 59 -20.38 4.99 -4.51
N GLN A 60 -21.05 4.24 -5.41
CA GLN A 60 -20.98 2.79 -5.45
C GLN A 60 -19.56 2.29 -5.74
N VAL A 61 -18.86 2.90 -6.71
CA VAL A 61 -17.48 2.47 -7.04
C VAL A 61 -16.50 2.82 -5.93
N LEU A 62 -16.73 3.90 -5.15
CA LEU A 62 -15.95 4.13 -3.93
C LEU A 62 -16.30 3.09 -2.84
N GLY A 63 -17.56 2.65 -2.76
CA GLY A 63 -18.00 1.55 -1.89
C GLY A 63 -17.23 0.25 -2.15
N MET A 64 -17.16 -0.19 -3.42
CA MET A 64 -16.35 -1.35 -3.85
C MET A 64 -14.88 -1.24 -3.41
N VAL A 65 -14.27 -0.05 -3.54
CA VAL A 65 -12.88 0.19 -3.13
C VAL A 65 -12.72 0.11 -1.61
N LEU A 66 -13.65 0.68 -0.84
CA LEU A 66 -13.64 0.61 0.62
C LEU A 66 -13.92 -0.81 1.14
N SER A 67 -14.80 -1.56 0.46
CA SER A 67 -15.14 -2.96 0.70
C SER A 67 -13.92 -3.88 0.53
N ASN A 68 -13.18 -3.73 -0.57
CA ASN A 68 -11.91 -4.44 -0.79
C ASN A 68 -10.83 -4.03 0.24
N LEU A 69 -10.68 -2.74 0.54
CA LEU A 69 -9.73 -2.27 1.57
C LEU A 69 -10.05 -2.81 2.96
N LYS A 70 -11.34 -2.91 3.31
CA LYS A 70 -11.81 -3.60 4.52
C LYS A 70 -11.42 -5.07 4.51
N GLY A 71 -11.72 -5.81 3.44
CA GLY A 71 -11.36 -7.24 3.34
C GLY A 71 -9.85 -7.50 3.45
N ILE A 72 -9.02 -6.60 2.91
CA ILE A 72 -7.55 -6.64 3.07
C ILE A 72 -7.15 -6.44 4.55
N ALA A 73 -7.76 -5.47 5.24
CA ALA A 73 -7.50 -5.22 6.65
C ALA A 73 -7.97 -6.38 7.55
N GLU A 74 -9.17 -6.91 7.31
CA GLU A 74 -9.73 -8.06 8.04
C GLU A 74 -8.87 -9.32 7.87
N LYS A 75 -8.38 -9.60 6.65
CA LYS A 75 -7.46 -10.71 6.36
C LYS A 75 -6.07 -10.52 6.97
N ASN A 76 -5.62 -9.27 7.20
CA ASN A 76 -4.34 -8.99 7.86
C ASN A 76 -4.43 -9.06 9.39
N LEU A 77 -5.53 -8.59 9.97
CA LEU A 77 -5.76 -8.52 11.42
C LEU A 77 -6.36 -9.82 11.99
N ASN A 78 -6.93 -10.70 11.16
CA ASN A 78 -7.76 -11.85 11.56
C ASN A 78 -8.94 -11.46 12.47
N ALA A 79 -9.46 -10.24 12.28
CA ALA A 79 -10.54 -9.64 13.07
C ALA A 79 -11.44 -8.78 12.17
N ALA A 80 -12.71 -8.62 12.54
CA ALA A 80 -13.65 -7.77 11.80
C ALA A 80 -13.31 -6.28 11.93
N VAL A 81 -13.49 -5.52 10.85
CA VAL A 81 -13.21 -4.08 10.79
C VAL A 81 -14.51 -3.31 10.53
N VAL A 82 -14.90 -2.50 11.51
CA VAL A 82 -16.14 -1.69 11.48
C VAL A 82 -15.80 -0.21 11.53
N ASP A 83 -15.22 0.24 12.65
CA ASP A 83 -14.85 1.64 12.84
C ASP A 83 -13.64 2.04 11.98
N CYS A 84 -13.69 3.23 11.39
CA CYS A 84 -12.58 3.77 10.60
C CYS A 84 -12.51 5.31 10.67
N CYS A 85 -11.42 5.89 10.15
CA CYS A 85 -11.37 7.30 9.76
C CYS A 85 -10.89 7.38 8.31
N ILE A 86 -11.51 8.25 7.50
CA ILE A 86 -11.25 8.34 6.06
C ILE A 86 -10.65 9.70 5.73
N GLY A 87 -9.43 9.68 5.18
CA GLY A 87 -8.75 10.88 4.67
C GLY A 87 -9.41 11.39 3.40
N ILE A 88 -9.92 12.63 3.45
CA ILE A 88 -10.54 13.33 2.32
C ILE A 88 -9.76 14.59 1.93
N PRO A 89 -9.75 14.98 0.65
CA PRO A 89 -9.15 16.25 0.25
C PRO A 89 -9.86 17.42 0.92
N VAL A 90 -9.12 18.43 1.37
CA VAL A 90 -9.68 19.57 2.14
C VAL A 90 -10.82 20.26 1.37
N TYR A 91 -10.67 20.35 0.05
CA TYR A 91 -11.61 20.98 -0.87
C TYR A 91 -12.89 20.16 -1.15
N PHE A 92 -13.10 19.01 -0.50
CA PHE A 92 -14.36 18.27 -0.60
C PHE A 92 -15.49 19.07 0.06
N ASN A 93 -16.50 19.44 -0.74
CA ASN A 93 -17.72 20.07 -0.25
C ASN A 93 -18.62 19.05 0.49
N GLU A 94 -19.72 19.53 1.08
CA GLU A 94 -20.60 18.67 1.90
C GLU A 94 -21.24 17.52 1.12
N LEU A 95 -21.60 17.71 -0.15
CA LEU A 95 -22.12 16.62 -0.99
C LEU A 95 -21.04 15.57 -1.26
N GLN A 96 -19.79 15.99 -1.51
CA GLN A 96 -18.66 15.07 -1.63
C GLN A 96 -18.39 14.33 -0.30
N ARG A 97 -18.55 15.00 0.85
CA ARG A 97 -18.42 14.39 2.20
C ARG A 97 -19.53 13.38 2.50
N ARG A 98 -20.80 13.74 2.26
CA ARG A 98 -21.95 12.83 2.41
C ARG A 98 -21.79 11.59 1.52
N ALA A 99 -21.41 11.77 0.25
CA ALA A 99 -21.14 10.64 -0.66
C ALA A 99 -19.98 9.72 -0.21
N VAL A 100 -18.99 10.22 0.55
CA VAL A 100 -17.96 9.36 1.18
C VAL A 100 -18.52 8.56 2.36
N LEU A 101 -19.46 9.13 3.15
CA LEU A 101 -20.17 8.38 4.19
C LEU A 101 -21.11 7.33 3.58
N ASP A 102 -21.82 7.66 2.49
CA ASP A 102 -22.67 6.73 1.76
C ASP A 102 -21.83 5.55 1.21
N ALA A 103 -20.65 5.83 0.64
CA ALA A 103 -19.71 4.80 0.18
C ALA A 103 -19.17 3.92 1.31
N ALA A 104 -18.86 4.50 2.48
CA ALA A 104 -18.46 3.73 3.65
C ALA A 104 -19.61 2.86 4.20
N THR A 105 -20.84 3.36 4.16
CA THR A 105 -22.05 2.61 4.53
C THR A 105 -22.23 1.41 3.60
N ILE A 106 -22.04 1.59 2.28
CA ILE A 106 -22.06 0.51 1.27
C ILE A 106 -21.02 -0.57 1.57
N ALA A 107 -19.82 -0.20 2.02
CA ALA A 107 -18.77 -1.13 2.44
C ALA A 107 -18.97 -1.76 3.84
N GLY A 108 -20.05 -1.42 4.56
CA GLY A 108 -20.28 -1.86 5.93
C GLY A 108 -19.20 -1.35 6.91
N LEU A 109 -18.77 -0.11 6.75
CA LEU A 109 -17.85 0.62 7.62
C LEU A 109 -18.57 1.76 8.35
N HIS A 110 -18.09 2.11 9.54
CA HIS A 110 -18.55 3.25 10.33
C HIS A 110 -17.44 4.31 10.45
N PRO A 111 -17.49 5.41 9.66
CA PRO A 111 -16.49 6.48 9.78
C PRO A 111 -16.70 7.30 11.06
N LEU A 112 -15.75 7.23 12.00
CA LEU A 112 -15.71 8.10 13.17
C LEU A 112 -15.36 9.56 12.80
N HIS A 113 -14.56 9.77 11.76
CA HIS A 113 -14.12 11.08 11.28
C HIS A 113 -13.85 11.06 9.76
N LEU A 114 -14.28 12.11 9.05
CA LEU A 114 -13.76 12.46 7.72
C LEU A 114 -12.70 13.57 7.85
N ILE A 115 -11.52 13.19 8.33
CA ILE A 115 -10.38 14.09 8.56
C ILE A 115 -9.79 14.58 7.22
N HIS A 116 -9.30 15.82 7.15
CA HIS A 116 -8.64 16.28 5.93
C HIS A 116 -7.26 15.61 5.77
N GLU A 117 -6.88 15.24 4.55
CA GLU A 117 -5.62 14.53 4.24
C GLU A 117 -4.39 15.23 4.83
N THR A 118 -4.33 16.57 4.73
CA THR A 118 -3.26 17.37 5.32
C THR A 118 -3.29 17.42 6.86
N THR A 119 -4.46 17.33 7.49
CA THR A 119 -4.59 17.30 8.95
C THR A 119 -4.17 15.94 9.49
N ALA A 120 -4.50 14.85 8.78
CA ALA A 120 -4.01 13.51 9.08
C ALA A 120 -2.47 13.46 8.98
N THR A 121 -1.88 14.05 7.93
CA THR A 121 -0.42 14.22 7.81
C THR A 121 0.16 15.04 8.96
N ALA A 122 -0.47 16.15 9.35
CA ALA A 122 -0.04 16.95 10.50
C ALA A 122 -0.11 16.17 11.83
N LEU A 123 -1.10 15.31 12.03
CA LEU A 123 -1.19 14.42 13.19
C LEU A 123 -0.08 13.36 13.19
N ALA A 124 0.16 12.73 12.03
CA ALA A 124 1.24 11.75 11.86
C ALA A 124 2.64 12.37 12.08
N TYR A 125 2.81 13.66 11.80
CA TYR A 125 4.01 14.42 12.18
C TYR A 125 4.05 14.70 13.70
N GLY A 126 2.99 15.31 14.23
CA GLY A 126 2.99 15.91 15.58
C GLY A 126 3.00 14.91 16.73
N ILE A 127 2.30 13.77 16.63
CA ILE A 127 2.10 12.90 17.81
C ILE A 127 3.36 12.14 18.24
N TYR A 128 4.29 11.89 17.31
CA TYR A 128 5.58 11.24 17.60
C TYR A 128 6.67 12.22 18.03
N LYS A 129 6.52 13.52 17.71
CA LYS A 129 7.47 14.57 18.06
C LYS A 129 7.57 14.76 19.59
N THR A 130 8.80 14.69 20.11
CA THR A 130 9.12 14.85 21.54
C THR A 130 9.64 16.26 21.86
N ASP A 131 10.11 16.97 20.84
CA ASP A 131 10.71 18.31 20.82
C ASP A 131 9.70 19.45 20.60
N LEU A 132 8.40 19.21 20.80
CA LEU A 132 7.38 20.26 20.64
C LEU A 132 7.39 21.28 21.80
N PRO A 133 7.34 22.59 21.51
CA PRO A 133 7.37 23.64 22.54
C PRO A 133 6.12 23.64 23.42
N GLU A 134 6.27 24.05 24.69
CA GLU A 134 5.15 24.15 25.64
C GLU A 134 4.42 25.49 25.51
N THR A 135 5.17 26.60 25.48
CA THR A 135 4.68 27.98 25.45
C THR A 135 4.43 28.49 24.04
N ASP A 136 5.44 28.42 23.18
CA ASP A 136 5.44 29.01 21.85
C ASP A 136 4.81 28.07 20.82
N GLN A 137 4.49 28.59 19.63
CA GLN A 137 3.78 27.83 18.60
C GLN A 137 4.72 27.49 17.43
N LEU A 138 5.06 26.21 17.29
CA LEU A 138 5.84 25.73 16.14
C LEU A 138 4.93 25.65 14.91
N ASN A 139 4.91 26.71 14.11
CA ASN A 139 4.22 26.71 12.82
C ASN A 139 4.99 25.87 11.79
N VAL A 140 4.33 24.86 11.21
CA VAL A 140 4.83 24.02 10.13
C VAL A 140 3.88 24.12 8.94
N ALA A 141 4.43 24.32 7.74
CA ALA A 141 3.68 24.23 6.49
C ALA A 141 3.81 22.82 5.91
N PHE A 142 2.68 22.13 5.74
CA PHE A 142 2.59 20.86 5.02
C PHE A 142 2.18 21.14 3.58
N VAL A 143 2.95 20.62 2.62
CA VAL A 143 2.64 20.73 1.19
C VAL A 143 2.50 19.32 0.62
N ASP A 144 1.26 18.95 0.29
CA ASP A 144 0.92 17.68 -0.37
C ASP A 144 0.72 17.94 -1.86
N ILE A 145 1.56 17.38 -2.72
CA ILE A 145 1.35 17.36 -4.17
C ILE A 145 1.04 15.92 -4.57
N GLY A 146 -0.23 15.55 -4.52
CA GLY A 146 -0.72 14.21 -4.80
C GLY A 146 -0.77 13.88 -6.29
N HIS A 147 -1.56 12.86 -6.65
CA HIS A 147 -1.74 12.45 -8.05
C HIS A 147 -2.48 13.51 -8.89
N ALA A 148 -3.45 14.23 -8.33
CA ALA A 148 -4.38 15.07 -9.11
C ALA A 148 -4.58 16.50 -8.58
N SER A 149 -3.96 16.84 -7.45
CA SER A 149 -4.20 18.08 -6.72
C SER A 149 -3.04 18.41 -5.78
N MET A 150 -2.92 19.69 -5.48
CA MET A 150 -1.97 20.25 -4.53
C MET A 150 -2.76 20.79 -3.34
N GLN A 151 -2.34 20.47 -2.13
CA GLN A 151 -2.97 20.90 -0.88
C GLN A 151 -1.89 21.50 0.03
N VAL A 152 -2.19 22.66 0.62
CA VAL A 152 -1.30 23.34 1.56
C VAL A 152 -2.04 23.53 2.87
N CYS A 153 -1.37 23.24 3.97
CA CYS A 153 -1.92 23.33 5.31
C CYS A 153 -0.86 23.91 6.25
N ILE A 154 -1.19 24.98 6.97
CA ILE A 154 -0.30 25.50 8.00
C ILE A 154 -0.87 25.11 9.36
N ALA A 155 -0.10 24.34 10.12
CA ALA A 155 -0.47 23.90 11.47
C ALA A 155 0.48 24.51 12.50
N GLY A 156 -0.08 25.01 13.60
CA GLY A 156 0.66 25.37 14.80
C GLY A 156 0.69 24.19 15.78
N PHE A 157 1.88 23.73 16.14
CA PHE A 157 2.07 22.69 17.14
C PHE A 157 2.48 23.26 18.50
N LYS A 158 2.03 22.60 19.56
CA LYS A 158 2.56 22.69 20.93
C LYS A 158 2.59 21.28 21.54
N LYS A 159 3.26 21.12 22.69
CA LYS A 159 3.27 19.85 23.44
C LYS A 159 1.83 19.35 23.67
N GLY A 160 1.53 18.16 23.13
CA GLY A 160 0.22 17.52 23.25
C GLY A 160 -0.91 18.08 22.37
N GLN A 161 -0.64 18.97 21.40
CA GLN A 161 -1.69 19.46 20.49
C GLN A 161 -1.19 19.95 19.14
N LEU A 162 -2.06 19.84 18.13
CA LEU A 162 -1.96 20.58 16.87
C LEU A 162 -3.22 21.42 16.66
N LYS A 163 -3.04 22.59 16.06
CA LYS A 163 -4.13 23.45 15.58
C LYS A 163 -3.88 23.82 14.13
N ILE A 164 -4.86 23.58 13.27
CA ILE A 164 -4.79 24.07 11.89
C ILE A 164 -5.11 25.57 11.87
N LEU A 165 -4.25 26.34 11.20
CA LEU A 165 -4.35 27.79 11.08
C LEU A 165 -4.99 28.19 9.74
N ALA A 166 -4.60 27.51 8.66
CA ALA A 166 -5.12 27.75 7.32
C ALA A 166 -5.02 26.51 6.43
N HIS A 167 -5.86 26.50 5.39
CA HIS A 167 -5.81 25.54 4.29
C HIS A 167 -5.90 26.29 2.95
N SER A 168 -5.20 25.79 1.93
CA SER A 168 -5.41 26.19 0.52
C SER A 168 -5.12 25.00 -0.39
N TYR A 169 -5.41 25.14 -1.69
CA TYR A 169 -5.27 24.06 -2.65
C TYR A 169 -5.31 24.56 -4.10
N ASP A 170 -4.77 23.77 -5.02
CA ASP A 170 -5.19 23.75 -6.43
C ASP A 170 -5.81 22.36 -6.70
N ARG A 171 -7.06 22.34 -7.18
CA ARG A 171 -7.81 21.11 -7.43
C ARG A 171 -7.29 20.34 -8.65
N SER A 172 -6.49 20.93 -9.52
CA SER A 172 -6.02 20.35 -10.80
C SER A 172 -4.52 20.64 -11.02
N LEU A 173 -3.71 20.31 -10.01
CA LEU A 173 -2.24 20.45 -10.02
C LEU A 173 -1.63 19.27 -9.24
N GLY A 174 -1.36 18.16 -9.91
CA GLY A 174 -0.71 17.00 -9.30
C GLY A 174 0.15 16.22 -10.29
N GLY A 175 0.65 15.07 -9.85
CA GLY A 175 1.53 14.22 -10.64
C GLY A 175 1.00 13.88 -12.04
N ARG A 176 -0.32 13.72 -12.21
CA ARG A 176 -1.00 13.41 -13.48
C ARG A 176 -0.85 14.50 -14.53
N ASP A 177 -0.77 15.76 -14.11
CA ASP A 177 -0.81 16.90 -15.02
C ASP A 177 0.55 17.02 -15.72
N PHE A 178 1.63 16.69 -15.00
CA PHE A 178 2.97 16.45 -15.56
C PHE A 178 3.02 15.22 -16.48
N ASP A 179 2.31 14.14 -16.13
CA ASP A 179 2.22 12.95 -16.99
C ASP A 179 1.48 13.25 -18.30
N GLU A 180 0.46 14.10 -18.26
CA GLU A 180 -0.27 14.56 -19.44
C GLU A 180 0.59 15.51 -20.29
N ALA A 181 1.38 16.41 -19.69
CA ALA A 181 2.34 17.25 -20.44
C ALA A 181 3.36 16.40 -21.23
N LEU A 182 3.94 15.38 -20.58
CA LEU A 182 4.81 14.40 -21.25
C LEU A 182 4.04 13.59 -22.32
N PHE A 183 2.82 13.14 -22.02
CA PHE A 183 2.00 12.40 -22.97
C PHE A 183 1.69 13.21 -24.23
N GLN A 184 1.33 14.49 -24.10
CA GLN A 184 1.06 15.38 -25.23
C GLN A 184 2.32 15.62 -26.08
N HIS A 185 3.49 15.85 -25.45
CA HIS A 185 4.78 15.93 -26.14
C HIS A 185 5.06 14.66 -26.97
N PHE A 186 4.99 13.48 -26.36
CA PHE A 186 5.30 12.23 -27.06
C PHE A 186 4.21 11.82 -28.06
N ALA A 187 2.94 12.13 -27.84
CA ALA A 187 1.87 11.89 -28.80
C ALA A 187 2.08 12.71 -30.08
N ALA A 188 2.45 14.00 -29.97
CA ALA A 188 2.82 14.82 -31.12
C ALA A 188 4.06 14.27 -31.84
N LYS A 189 5.13 13.99 -31.09
CA LYS A 189 6.40 13.43 -31.59
C LYS A 189 6.20 12.10 -32.34
N PHE A 190 5.32 11.22 -31.86
CA PHE A 190 5.05 9.94 -32.50
C PHE A 190 4.07 10.01 -33.67
N LYS A 191 3.15 10.98 -33.66
CA LYS A 191 2.31 11.33 -34.83
C LYS A 191 3.15 11.90 -35.97
N GLU A 192 4.20 12.66 -35.66
CA GLU A 192 5.17 13.14 -36.65
C GLU A 192 6.13 12.03 -37.12
N GLN A 193 6.83 11.36 -36.22
CA GLN A 193 7.95 10.47 -36.57
C GLN A 193 7.50 9.09 -37.06
N TYR A 194 6.58 8.44 -36.35
CA TYR A 194 6.15 7.06 -36.62
C TYR A 194 4.82 6.99 -37.39
N LYS A 195 4.19 8.15 -37.64
CA LYS A 195 2.85 8.33 -38.21
C LYS A 195 1.77 7.56 -37.43
N ILE A 196 1.86 7.59 -36.10
CA ILE A 196 0.91 6.94 -35.17
C ILE A 196 0.08 8.02 -34.47
N ASP A 197 -1.25 7.97 -34.61
CA ASP A 197 -2.14 8.80 -33.80
C ASP A 197 -2.69 8.01 -32.61
N VAL A 198 -1.98 8.10 -31.47
CA VAL A 198 -2.31 7.35 -30.25
C VAL A 198 -3.72 7.63 -29.73
N PHE A 199 -4.28 8.83 -29.99
CA PHE A 199 -5.62 9.21 -29.52
C PHE A 199 -6.72 8.32 -30.10
N GLN A 200 -6.50 7.70 -31.27
CA GLN A 200 -7.44 6.78 -31.89
C GLN A 200 -7.51 5.41 -31.18
N ASN A 201 -6.57 5.12 -30.27
CA ASN A 201 -6.45 3.81 -29.64
C ASN A 201 -6.26 3.92 -28.12
N ALA A 202 -7.34 3.64 -27.36
CA ALA A 202 -7.33 3.70 -25.90
C ALA A 202 -6.27 2.80 -25.22
N ARG A 203 -5.84 1.69 -25.85
CA ARG A 203 -4.74 0.85 -25.35
C ARG A 203 -3.39 1.53 -25.58
N ALA A 204 -3.19 2.20 -26.71
CA ALA A 204 -1.98 2.98 -26.98
C ALA A 204 -1.89 4.19 -26.04
N CYS A 205 -2.96 4.98 -25.91
CA CYS A 205 -3.06 6.09 -24.94
C CYS A 205 -2.64 5.67 -23.53
N LEU A 206 -3.24 4.60 -23.01
CA LEU A 206 -2.96 4.13 -21.64
C LEU A 206 -1.53 3.60 -21.47
N ARG A 207 -0.96 2.95 -22.49
CA ARG A 207 0.45 2.51 -22.47
C ARG A 207 1.42 3.70 -22.52
N LEU A 208 1.14 4.72 -23.33
CA LEU A 208 1.97 5.92 -23.40
C LEU A 208 1.90 6.70 -22.07
N ARG A 209 0.71 6.93 -21.50
CA ARG A 209 0.58 7.57 -20.17
C ARG A 209 1.34 6.81 -19.07
N ALA A 210 1.23 5.48 -19.03
CA ALA A 210 1.99 4.65 -18.08
C ALA A 210 3.52 4.67 -18.32
N ALA A 211 3.98 4.92 -19.55
CA ALA A 211 5.38 5.15 -19.84
C ALA A 211 5.83 6.57 -19.45
N CYS A 212 4.99 7.59 -19.66
CA CYS A 212 5.22 8.96 -19.21
C CYS A 212 5.31 9.07 -17.68
N GLU A 213 4.48 8.33 -16.94
CA GLU A 213 4.55 8.25 -15.48
C GLU A 213 5.89 7.68 -14.98
N LYS A 214 6.41 6.64 -15.65
CA LYS A 214 7.74 6.10 -15.40
C LYS A 214 8.84 7.09 -15.79
N LEU A 215 8.69 7.76 -16.93
CA LEU A 215 9.64 8.74 -17.44
C LEU A 215 9.79 9.93 -16.48
N LYS A 216 8.68 10.48 -15.98
CA LYS A 216 8.67 11.52 -14.94
C LYS A 216 9.49 11.11 -13.71
N LYS A 217 9.27 9.89 -13.21
CA LYS A 217 10.01 9.33 -12.06
C LYS A 217 11.51 9.15 -12.35
N MET A 218 11.88 8.80 -13.58
CA MET A 218 13.30 8.76 -13.98
C MET A 218 13.90 10.16 -14.06
N LEU A 219 13.18 11.16 -14.56
CA LEU A 219 13.63 12.57 -14.64
C LEU A 219 13.75 13.24 -13.27
N SER A 220 13.02 12.77 -12.25
CA SER A 220 13.23 13.19 -10.86
C SER A 220 14.65 12.89 -10.35
N ALA A 221 15.22 11.73 -10.72
CA ALA A 221 16.58 11.36 -10.36
C ALA A 221 17.61 11.86 -11.39
N ASN A 222 17.39 11.55 -12.66
CA ASN A 222 18.36 11.73 -13.76
C ASN A 222 18.11 13.04 -14.54
N PRO A 223 19.16 13.70 -15.09
CA PRO A 223 19.01 14.92 -15.88
C PRO A 223 18.39 14.68 -17.27
N GLU A 224 18.29 13.43 -17.71
CA GLU A 224 17.67 13.00 -18.97
C GLU A 224 17.22 11.55 -18.86
N ALA A 225 16.26 11.13 -19.69
CA ALA A 225 15.75 9.76 -19.68
C ALA A 225 15.19 9.31 -21.04
N PRO A 226 15.39 8.04 -21.43
CA PRO A 226 14.78 7.43 -22.60
C PRO A 226 13.35 6.93 -22.30
N LEU A 227 12.51 6.90 -23.34
CA LEU A 227 11.20 6.27 -23.36
C LEU A 227 11.15 5.27 -24.51
N ASN A 228 11.02 3.98 -24.20
CA ASN A 228 10.90 2.91 -25.18
C ASN A 228 9.57 2.18 -24.94
N ILE A 229 8.78 1.97 -26.00
CA ILE A 229 7.54 1.18 -25.94
C ILE A 229 7.43 0.31 -27.19
N GLU A 230 7.58 -1.00 -27.00
CA GLU A 230 7.45 -2.01 -28.06
C GLU A 230 6.00 -2.12 -28.55
N CYS A 231 5.80 -2.27 -29.87
CA CYS A 231 4.49 -2.49 -30.50
C CYS A 231 3.39 -1.58 -29.89
N LEU A 232 3.61 -0.26 -29.82
CA LEU A 232 2.69 0.67 -29.16
C LEU A 232 1.32 0.67 -29.85
N MET A 233 1.35 0.73 -31.17
CA MET A 233 0.23 0.71 -32.11
C MET A 233 0.79 0.35 -33.51
N ASP A 234 -0.05 -0.25 -34.37
CA ASP A 234 0.30 -0.63 -35.75
C ASP A 234 1.60 -1.46 -35.86
N GLU A 235 1.85 -2.33 -34.88
CA GLU A 235 3.06 -3.18 -34.73
C GLU A 235 4.40 -2.42 -34.65
N LYS A 236 4.36 -1.08 -34.52
CA LYS A 236 5.56 -0.23 -34.43
C LYS A 236 6.04 -0.09 -33.00
N ASP A 237 7.32 -0.35 -32.81
CA ASP A 237 8.07 0.13 -31.65
C ASP A 237 8.25 1.64 -31.73
N VAL A 238 8.07 2.35 -30.61
CA VAL A 238 8.42 3.76 -30.50
C VAL A 238 9.55 3.96 -29.50
N ARG A 239 10.50 4.80 -29.89
CA ARG A 239 11.62 5.25 -29.07
C ARG A 239 11.61 6.77 -28.99
N GLY A 240 11.91 7.27 -27.80
CA GLY A 240 11.86 8.67 -27.44
C GLY A 240 12.91 8.99 -26.37
N PHE A 241 13.17 10.28 -26.23
CA PHE A 241 14.15 10.84 -25.30
C PHE A 241 13.71 12.27 -24.97
N ILE A 242 13.98 12.70 -23.74
CA ILE A 242 13.72 14.06 -23.23
C ILE A 242 14.71 14.38 -22.11
N LYS A 243 15.09 15.66 -21.98
CA LYS A 243 15.90 16.14 -20.85
C LYS A 243 15.01 16.71 -19.74
N ARG A 244 15.52 16.77 -18.50
CA ARG A 244 14.82 17.40 -17.37
C ARG A 244 14.42 18.83 -17.69
N ASP A 245 15.35 19.61 -18.23
CA ASP A 245 15.12 21.02 -18.60
C ASP A 245 13.97 21.15 -19.62
N GLU A 246 13.93 20.26 -20.64
CA GLU A 246 12.87 20.20 -21.65
C GLU A 246 11.52 19.80 -21.05
N PHE A 247 11.52 18.84 -20.11
CA PHE A 247 10.34 18.47 -19.33
C PHE A 247 9.83 19.62 -18.44
N GLU A 248 10.74 20.39 -17.82
CA GLU A 248 10.40 21.57 -17.02
C GLU A 248 9.84 22.69 -17.92
N GLN A 249 10.38 22.92 -19.13
CA GLN A 249 9.83 23.86 -20.10
C GLN A 249 8.38 23.53 -20.51
N ILE A 250 8.09 22.27 -20.89
CA ILE A 250 6.71 21.88 -21.26
C ILE A 250 5.75 21.87 -20.06
N SER A 251 6.27 21.95 -18.82
CA SER A 251 5.50 21.95 -17.58
C SER A 251 5.26 23.36 -16.99
N ILE A 252 5.74 24.43 -17.63
CA ILE A 252 5.59 25.82 -17.14
C ILE A 252 4.14 26.17 -16.71
N PRO A 253 3.07 25.87 -17.47
CA PRO A 253 1.68 26.17 -17.08
C PRO A 253 1.15 25.41 -15.85
N ILE A 254 1.90 24.43 -15.36
CA ILE A 254 1.65 23.71 -14.10
C ILE A 254 2.48 24.37 -12.99
N LEU A 255 3.77 24.63 -13.26
CA LEU A 255 4.73 25.21 -12.32
C LEU A 255 4.36 26.64 -11.89
N GLU A 256 3.83 27.47 -12.79
CA GLU A 256 3.38 28.83 -12.48
C GLU A 256 2.27 28.87 -11.42
N ARG A 257 1.40 27.85 -11.39
CA ARG A 257 0.26 27.78 -10.45
C ARG A 257 0.65 27.37 -9.03
N VAL A 258 1.85 26.82 -8.83
CA VAL A 258 2.33 26.29 -7.53
C VAL A 258 2.39 27.36 -6.45
N LYS A 259 2.64 28.64 -6.80
CA LYS A 259 2.79 29.73 -5.82
C LYS A 259 1.46 30.18 -5.21
N GLN A 260 0.37 30.18 -5.98
CA GLN A 260 -0.92 30.73 -5.54
C GLN A 260 -1.50 30.03 -4.29
N PRO A 261 -1.47 28.68 -4.15
CA PRO A 261 -1.85 28.04 -2.90
C PRO A 261 -0.96 28.46 -1.71
N LEU A 262 0.37 28.57 -1.90
CA LEU A 262 1.31 28.88 -0.82
C LEU A 262 1.07 30.30 -0.26
N GLU A 263 0.95 31.28 -1.15
CA GLU A 263 0.60 32.67 -0.83
C GLU A 263 -0.72 32.75 -0.08
N LYS A 264 -1.73 32.02 -0.55
CA LYS A 264 -3.04 31.98 0.10
C LYS A 264 -3.01 31.34 1.49
N ALA A 265 -2.22 30.28 1.69
CA ALA A 265 -2.12 29.63 2.99
C ALA A 265 -1.49 30.54 4.04
N LEU A 266 -0.46 31.32 3.68
CA LEU A 266 0.13 32.34 4.55
C LEU A 266 -0.87 33.47 4.88
N ALA A 267 -1.56 34.00 3.86
CA ALA A 267 -2.54 35.07 4.03
C ALA A 267 -3.72 34.65 4.92
N ASP A 268 -4.30 33.47 4.68
CA ASP A 268 -5.39 32.91 5.49
C ASP A 268 -4.94 32.59 6.93
N ALA A 269 -3.65 32.25 7.15
CA ALA A 269 -3.09 32.01 8.47
C ALA A 269 -2.73 33.30 9.24
N GLY A 270 -2.68 34.44 8.56
CA GLY A 270 -2.17 35.69 9.12
C GLY A 270 -0.66 35.67 9.43
N LEU A 271 0.11 34.90 8.65
CA LEU A 271 1.55 34.68 8.89
C LEU A 271 2.42 35.22 7.76
N THR A 272 3.62 35.68 8.12
CA THR A 272 4.72 35.94 7.16
C THR A 272 5.53 34.66 6.90
N ILE A 273 6.37 34.66 5.86
CA ILE A 273 7.25 33.53 5.52
C ILE A 273 8.19 33.22 6.70
N GLU A 274 8.67 34.27 7.36
CA GLU A 274 9.54 34.27 8.53
C GLU A 274 8.89 33.57 9.74
N ASN A 275 7.55 33.53 9.82
CA ASN A 275 6.83 32.86 10.89
C ASN A 275 6.58 31.36 10.64
N VAL A 276 6.92 30.83 9.46
CA VAL A 276 6.88 29.40 9.17
C VAL A 276 8.24 28.81 9.52
N HIS A 277 8.30 27.97 10.54
CA HIS A 277 9.57 27.44 11.06
C HIS A 277 10.10 26.29 10.21
N MET A 278 9.19 25.47 9.69
CA MET A 278 9.50 24.24 8.96
C MET A 278 8.52 24.05 7.79
N VAL A 279 8.99 23.42 6.72
CA VAL A 279 8.18 23.01 5.57
C VAL A 279 8.37 21.51 5.40
N GLU A 280 7.30 20.72 5.47
CA GLU A 280 7.31 19.27 5.22
C GLU A 280 6.51 18.98 3.95
N VAL A 281 7.05 18.11 3.09
CA VAL A 281 6.55 17.91 1.73
C VAL A 281 6.25 16.44 1.46
N VAL A 282 5.04 16.17 1.00
CA VAL A 282 4.48 14.82 0.75
C VAL A 282 3.75 14.75 -0.60
N GLY A 283 3.24 13.57 -0.95
CA GLY A 283 2.58 13.32 -2.22
C GLY A 283 3.59 13.09 -3.38
N SER A 284 3.24 12.20 -4.32
CA SER A 284 4.16 11.72 -5.36
C SER A 284 4.46 12.70 -6.49
N GLY A 285 3.70 13.79 -6.61
CA GLY A 285 4.01 14.91 -7.51
C GLY A 285 5.10 15.84 -6.96
N SER A 286 5.37 15.80 -5.65
CA SER A 286 6.43 16.63 -5.04
C SER A 286 7.84 16.26 -5.48
N CYS A 287 8.04 15.02 -5.95
CA CYS A 287 9.33 14.51 -6.40
C CYS A 287 9.86 15.16 -7.70
N VAL A 288 9.10 16.08 -8.32
CA VAL A 288 9.58 16.86 -9.48
C VAL A 288 10.54 17.97 -8.98
N PRO A 289 11.81 18.01 -9.41
CA PRO A 289 12.81 18.94 -8.85
C PRO A 289 12.41 20.43 -8.91
N ALA A 290 11.73 20.86 -9.99
CA ALA A 290 11.18 22.21 -10.09
C ALA A 290 10.18 22.57 -8.98
N ILE A 291 9.39 21.62 -8.46
CA ILE A 291 8.49 21.86 -7.32
C ILE A 291 9.31 22.18 -6.07
N ILE A 292 10.31 21.36 -5.74
CA ILE A 292 11.19 21.59 -4.58
C ILE A 292 11.89 22.95 -4.72
N LYS A 293 12.42 23.28 -5.90
CA LYS A 293 13.01 24.59 -6.19
C LYS A 293 12.05 25.75 -5.93
N ILE A 294 10.81 25.68 -6.42
CA ILE A 294 9.78 26.72 -6.17
C ILE A 294 9.48 26.84 -4.66
N LEU A 295 9.41 25.72 -3.93
CA LEU A 295 9.17 25.72 -2.48
C LEU A 295 10.35 26.34 -1.71
N THR A 296 11.60 26.01 -2.04
CA THR A 296 12.80 26.63 -1.45
C THR A 296 12.87 28.13 -1.77
N GLU A 297 12.63 28.52 -3.03
CA GLU A 297 12.58 29.92 -3.45
C GLU A 297 11.47 30.71 -2.75
N PHE A 298 10.32 30.07 -2.45
CA PHE A 298 9.20 30.70 -1.78
C PHE A 298 9.45 30.86 -0.27
N PHE A 299 9.69 29.76 0.44
CA PHE A 299 9.82 29.77 1.91
C PHE A 299 11.17 30.23 2.44
N LYS A 300 12.19 30.39 1.57
CA LYS A 300 13.59 30.69 1.94
C LYS A 300 14.18 29.67 2.92
N LYS A 301 13.72 28.41 2.82
CA LYS A 301 14.08 27.27 3.65
C LYS A 301 14.02 26.00 2.81
N ASP A 302 14.93 25.07 3.06
CA ASP A 302 14.90 23.76 2.40
C ASP A 302 13.68 22.94 2.87
N PRO A 303 12.81 22.49 1.94
CA PRO A 303 11.69 21.63 2.28
C PRO A 303 12.17 20.26 2.74
N ARG A 304 11.49 19.72 3.76
CA ARG A 304 11.84 18.45 4.38
C ARG A 304 10.93 17.32 3.89
N HIS A 305 11.47 16.11 3.98
CA HIS A 305 10.78 14.86 3.72
C HIS A 305 10.94 13.93 4.93
N SER A 306 10.62 14.42 6.13
CA SER A 306 10.82 13.64 7.38
C SER A 306 9.77 12.53 7.59
N MET A 307 8.77 12.46 6.71
CA MET A 307 7.68 11.50 6.75
C MET A 307 7.69 10.62 5.50
N ASN A 308 7.20 9.38 5.64
CA ASN A 308 6.87 8.55 4.48
C ASN A 308 5.69 9.17 3.72
N ALA A 309 6.00 9.79 2.57
CA ALA A 309 5.06 10.52 1.72
C ALA A 309 3.93 9.67 1.12
N SER A 310 4.04 8.33 1.14
CA SER A 310 2.98 7.41 0.68
C SER A 310 2.05 6.94 1.80
N GLU A 311 2.48 7.03 3.06
CA GLU A 311 1.76 6.46 4.21
C GLU A 311 1.27 7.50 5.24
N CYS A 312 1.83 8.71 5.25
CA CYS A 312 1.54 9.73 6.27
C CYS A 312 0.05 10.00 6.50
N VAL A 313 -0.73 10.14 5.42
CA VAL A 313 -2.20 10.30 5.47
C VAL A 313 -2.88 9.10 6.13
N ALA A 314 -2.53 7.88 5.73
CA ALA A 314 -3.14 6.65 6.23
C ALA A 314 -2.79 6.40 7.70
N ARG A 315 -1.52 6.60 8.08
CA ARG A 315 -1.06 6.58 9.48
C ARG A 315 -1.80 7.62 10.32
N GLY A 316 -1.95 8.84 9.81
CA GLY A 316 -2.73 9.90 10.46
C GLY A 316 -4.21 9.54 10.66
N CYS A 317 -4.85 8.91 9.67
CA CYS A 317 -6.22 8.43 9.80
C CYS A 317 -6.35 7.31 10.84
N ALA A 318 -5.42 6.35 10.87
CA ALA A 318 -5.39 5.29 11.87
C ALA A 318 -5.19 5.85 13.29
N LEU A 319 -4.28 6.83 13.46
CA LEU A 319 -4.07 7.55 14.72
C LEU A 319 -5.33 8.31 15.17
N GLN A 320 -6.00 9.02 14.25
CA GLN A 320 -7.25 9.72 14.53
C GLN A 320 -8.38 8.76 14.93
N CYS A 321 -8.42 7.57 14.32
CA CYS A 321 -9.38 6.52 14.66
C CYS A 321 -9.11 5.94 16.05
N ALA A 322 -7.83 5.76 16.43
CA ALA A 322 -7.44 5.31 17.76
C ALA A 322 -7.72 6.38 18.84
N ILE A 323 -7.53 7.67 18.55
CA ILE A 323 -7.89 8.80 19.44
C ILE A 323 -9.40 8.85 19.71
N LEU A 324 -10.24 8.46 18.73
CA LEU A 324 -11.70 8.46 18.84
C LEU A 324 -12.28 7.13 19.36
N SER A 325 -11.45 6.10 19.49
CA SER A 325 -11.90 4.77 19.92
C SER A 325 -12.17 4.76 21.43
N PRO A 326 -13.31 4.20 21.89
CA PRO A 326 -13.56 4.03 23.32
C PRO A 326 -12.76 2.86 23.93
N THR A 327 -12.16 1.99 23.12
CA THR A 327 -11.43 0.79 23.58
C THR A 327 -9.91 0.96 23.58
N PHE A 328 -9.36 1.75 22.66
CA PHE A 328 -7.92 2.02 22.60
C PHE A 328 -7.54 3.30 23.36
N LYS A 329 -6.58 3.19 24.28
CA LYS A 329 -5.92 4.36 24.89
C LYS A 329 -4.62 4.66 24.15
N VAL A 330 -4.49 5.88 23.68
CA VAL A 330 -3.28 6.42 23.02
C VAL A 330 -2.69 7.57 23.84
N ARG A 331 -1.56 8.12 23.42
CA ARG A 331 -1.00 9.37 23.97
C ARG A 331 -2.00 10.50 23.80
N ASP A 332 -2.31 11.22 24.86
CA ASP A 332 -3.14 12.43 24.81
C ASP A 332 -2.57 13.44 23.81
N PHE A 333 -3.30 13.68 22.72
CA PHE A 333 -2.91 14.62 21.68
C PHE A 333 -4.16 15.26 21.06
N GLN A 334 -4.31 16.58 21.21
CA GLN A 334 -5.49 17.30 20.71
C GLN A 334 -5.33 17.68 19.24
N VAL A 335 -6.41 17.52 18.45
CA VAL A 335 -6.44 17.77 17.01
C VAL A 335 -7.50 18.81 16.69
N ASN A 336 -7.08 20.07 16.56
CA ASN A 336 -7.98 21.20 16.39
C ASN A 336 -8.05 21.57 14.90
N GLU A 337 -8.90 20.86 14.15
CA GLU A 337 -9.14 21.08 12.72
C GLU A 337 -10.03 22.32 12.46
N SER A 338 -9.89 22.93 11.28
CA SER A 338 -10.62 24.12 10.85
C SER A 338 -11.44 23.84 9.58
N PHE A 339 -12.58 24.50 9.42
CA PHE A 339 -13.44 24.29 8.26
C PHE A 339 -13.07 25.23 7.09
N PRO A 340 -12.79 24.73 5.89
CA PRO A 340 -12.24 25.54 4.80
C PRO A 340 -13.26 26.46 4.11
N PHE A 341 -14.56 26.33 4.37
CA PHE A 341 -15.60 27.09 3.68
C PHE A 341 -16.40 28.00 4.61
N SER A 342 -16.86 29.13 4.09
CA SER A 342 -17.90 29.94 4.74
C SER A 342 -19.29 29.41 4.37
N VAL A 343 -20.08 29.01 5.36
CA VAL A 343 -21.48 28.57 5.21
C VAL A 343 -22.42 29.61 5.80
N ALA A 344 -23.40 30.00 4.98
CA ALA A 344 -24.48 30.89 5.35
C ALA A 344 -25.82 30.15 5.40
N PHE A 345 -26.65 30.59 6.33
CA PHE A 345 -28.07 30.22 6.40
C PHE A 345 -28.86 31.38 5.79
N SER A 346 -29.95 31.08 5.08
CA SER A 346 -30.80 32.07 4.42
C SER A 346 -32.27 31.69 4.51
N TRP A 347 -33.15 32.68 4.55
CA TRP A 347 -34.58 32.49 4.82
C TRP A 347 -35.40 33.67 4.32
N LYS A 348 -36.65 33.43 3.92
CA LYS A 348 -37.60 34.51 3.60
C LYS A 348 -37.92 35.31 4.87
N SER A 349 -37.83 36.63 4.80
CA SER A 349 -38.20 37.52 5.90
C SER A 349 -39.66 37.95 5.81
N ALA A 350 -40.35 37.98 6.95
CA ALA A 350 -41.71 38.48 7.05
C ALA A 350 -41.68 40.01 7.30
N ALA A 351 -41.46 40.81 6.25
CA ALA A 351 -41.54 42.27 6.32
C ALA A 351 -43.01 42.73 6.36
N PRO A 352 -43.43 43.57 7.32
CA PRO A 352 -44.74 44.23 7.28
C PRO A 352 -44.70 45.46 6.35
N GLY A 353 -45.71 45.61 5.49
CA GLY A 353 -46.08 46.89 4.90
C GLY A 353 -45.11 47.51 3.89
N THR A 354 -45.19 47.09 2.62
CA THR A 354 -44.82 47.98 1.50
C THR A 354 -45.65 47.63 0.27
N GLN A 355 -46.63 48.48 -0.08
CA GLN A 355 -47.38 48.33 -1.32
C GLN A 355 -46.54 48.88 -2.48
N ASN A 356 -45.69 48.04 -3.07
CA ASN A 356 -45.22 48.11 -4.46
C ASN A 356 -44.44 46.83 -4.78
N GLY A 357 -44.67 46.24 -5.96
CA GLY A 357 -44.17 44.90 -6.29
C GLY A 357 -42.67 44.87 -6.64
N ALA A 358 -41.80 44.68 -5.64
CA ALA A 358 -40.38 44.42 -5.86
C ALA A 358 -39.78 43.52 -4.75
N ALA A 359 -39.11 42.44 -5.17
CA ALA A 359 -38.26 41.52 -4.39
C ALA A 359 -38.82 40.90 -3.08
N GLU A 360 -38.81 39.56 -3.01
CA GLU A 360 -38.88 38.88 -1.71
C GLU A 360 -37.61 39.19 -0.91
N ASN A 361 -37.75 39.80 0.28
CA ASN A 361 -36.62 40.12 1.15
C ASN A 361 -36.05 38.84 1.80
N LEU A 362 -35.16 38.17 1.08
CA LEU A 362 -34.35 37.05 1.56
C LEU A 362 -33.29 37.57 2.53
N GLN A 363 -33.39 37.18 3.80
CA GLN A 363 -32.33 37.41 4.78
C GLN A 363 -31.30 36.29 4.70
N SER A 364 -30.03 36.61 4.98
CA SER A 364 -28.97 35.61 5.14
C SER A 364 -27.96 36.04 6.20
N THR A 365 -27.26 35.08 6.79
CA THR A 365 -26.21 35.29 7.80
C THR A 365 -25.17 34.19 7.67
N VAL A 366 -23.89 34.56 7.69
CA VAL A 366 -22.77 33.59 7.77
C VAL A 366 -22.72 33.04 9.19
N VAL A 367 -22.84 31.71 9.33
CA VAL A 367 -22.96 31.04 10.64
C VAL A 367 -21.67 30.31 11.01
N PHE A 368 -21.03 29.69 10.02
CA PHE A 368 -19.71 29.08 10.13
C PHE A 368 -18.81 29.72 9.07
N PRO A 369 -17.96 30.70 9.43
CA PRO A 369 -16.99 31.27 8.48
C PRO A 369 -15.88 30.26 8.17
N ARG A 370 -15.13 30.50 7.08
CA ARG A 370 -13.82 29.85 6.83
C ARG A 370 -12.93 29.98 8.07
N GLY A 371 -12.24 28.90 8.41
CA GLY A 371 -11.42 28.79 9.62
C GLY A 371 -12.20 28.52 10.91
N ASN A 372 -13.54 28.42 10.88
CA ASN A 372 -14.32 28.02 12.06
C ASN A 372 -13.91 26.59 12.48
N PRO A 373 -13.62 26.32 13.78
CA PRO A 373 -13.23 25.00 14.25
C PRO A 373 -14.24 23.89 13.92
N ILE A 374 -13.75 22.65 13.83
CA ILE A 374 -14.55 21.44 13.72
C ILE A 374 -14.38 20.62 15.01
N PRO A 375 -15.46 20.14 15.67
CA PRO A 375 -16.87 20.46 15.43
C PRO A 375 -17.25 21.83 16.01
N SER A 376 -18.43 22.34 15.66
CA SER A 376 -18.92 23.62 16.19
C SER A 376 -20.45 23.67 16.29
N VAL A 377 -20.97 24.50 17.19
CA VAL A 377 -22.40 24.70 17.42
C VAL A 377 -22.71 26.19 17.51
N LYS A 378 -23.77 26.65 16.85
CA LYS A 378 -24.33 27.99 16.96
C LYS A 378 -25.82 27.90 17.28
N ALA A 379 -26.41 28.99 17.76
CA ALA A 379 -27.85 29.08 17.99
C ALA A 379 -28.42 30.33 17.31
N LEU A 380 -29.33 30.11 16.37
CA LEU A 380 -30.05 31.17 15.65
C LEU A 380 -31.39 31.42 16.36
N THR A 381 -31.84 32.68 16.40
CA THR A 381 -33.15 33.05 16.96
C THR A 381 -34.05 33.58 15.85
N PHE A 382 -35.21 32.95 15.67
CA PHE A 382 -36.19 33.31 14.66
C PHE A 382 -37.49 33.77 15.32
N TYR A 383 -38.19 34.70 14.67
CA TYR A 383 -39.51 35.17 15.08
C TYR A 383 -40.49 34.88 13.93
N ARG A 384 -41.39 33.92 14.12
CA ARG A 384 -42.23 33.36 13.04
C ARG A 384 -43.63 32.99 13.54
N SER A 385 -44.63 33.17 12.68
CA SER A 385 -46.04 32.85 12.95
C SER A 385 -46.38 31.36 12.76
N GLY A 386 -45.58 30.63 12.00
CA GLY A 386 -45.75 29.21 11.70
C GLY A 386 -44.56 28.64 10.92
N THR A 387 -44.74 27.46 10.32
CA THR A 387 -43.72 26.70 9.58
C THR A 387 -42.93 27.57 8.61
N PHE A 388 -41.60 27.43 8.60
CA PHE A 388 -40.72 28.16 7.69
C PHE A 388 -39.54 27.29 7.25
N SER A 389 -38.98 27.60 6.09
CA SER A 389 -37.77 26.93 5.58
C SER A 389 -36.53 27.82 5.77
N VAL A 390 -35.40 27.17 6.01
CA VAL A 390 -34.07 27.77 6.10
C VAL A 390 -33.14 27.03 5.15
N ASP A 391 -32.62 27.77 4.18
CA ASP A 391 -31.72 27.34 3.13
C ASP A 391 -30.27 27.44 3.61
N VAL A 392 -29.51 26.35 3.50
CA VAL A 392 -28.07 26.31 3.82
C VAL A 392 -27.27 26.30 2.54
N GLN A 393 -26.30 27.21 2.43
CA GLN A 393 -25.52 27.43 1.21
C GLN A 393 -24.10 27.88 1.54
N TYR A 394 -23.16 27.58 0.64
CA TYR A 394 -21.85 28.22 0.69
C TYR A 394 -21.95 29.70 0.31
N VAL A 395 -21.17 30.53 0.99
CA VAL A 395 -20.96 31.92 0.58
C VAL A 395 -20.16 31.93 -0.73
N ALA A 396 -20.63 32.68 -1.73
CA ALA A 396 -19.92 32.84 -2.99
C ALA A 396 -18.53 33.46 -2.78
N GLY A 397 -17.52 32.95 -3.48
CA GLY A 397 -16.14 33.41 -3.39
C GLY A 397 -15.26 32.65 -4.38
N ALA A 398 -14.01 33.10 -4.56
CA ALA A 398 -13.13 32.65 -5.66
C ALA A 398 -12.83 31.13 -5.72
N GLU A 399 -13.13 30.36 -4.67
CA GLU A 399 -12.98 28.89 -4.65
C GLU A 399 -14.19 28.11 -5.17
N LEU A 400 -15.37 28.75 -5.25
CA LEU A 400 -16.63 28.11 -5.65
C LEU A 400 -17.25 28.90 -6.80
N GLN A 401 -17.20 28.30 -8.00
CA GLN A 401 -17.64 28.95 -9.26
C GLN A 401 -19.10 29.43 -9.22
N GLN A 402 -19.94 28.82 -8.38
CA GLN A 402 -21.28 29.29 -8.05
C GLN A 402 -21.56 29.02 -6.56
N PRO A 403 -22.40 29.83 -5.86
CA PRO A 403 -22.88 29.51 -4.53
C PRO A 403 -23.76 28.25 -4.57
N ALA A 404 -23.18 27.12 -4.18
CA ALA A 404 -23.92 25.86 -4.14
C ALA A 404 -24.83 25.82 -2.89
N LYS A 405 -26.14 25.65 -3.13
CA LYS A 405 -27.11 25.31 -2.09
C LYS A 405 -26.87 23.86 -1.64
N ILE A 406 -26.70 23.68 -0.34
CA ILE A 406 -26.32 22.41 0.30
C ILE A 406 -27.57 21.63 0.68
N SER A 407 -28.45 22.27 1.45
CA SER A 407 -29.67 21.67 1.97
C SER A 407 -30.73 22.73 2.27
N THR A 408 -31.96 22.27 2.53
CA THR A 408 -33.07 23.07 3.06
C THR A 408 -33.59 22.39 4.32
N TYR A 409 -33.77 23.12 5.41
CA TYR A 409 -34.46 22.64 6.61
C TYR A 409 -35.82 23.30 6.73
N THR A 410 -36.88 22.50 6.85
CA THR A 410 -38.22 23.00 7.17
C THR A 410 -38.46 22.83 8.67
N VAL A 411 -38.68 23.94 9.37
CA VAL A 411 -38.88 24.01 10.82
C VAL A 411 -40.37 24.21 11.10
N GLY A 412 -41.02 23.18 11.65
CA GLY A 412 -42.46 23.13 11.91
C GLY A 412 -43.07 21.76 11.54
N PRO A 413 -44.37 21.54 11.81
CA PRO A 413 -45.34 22.55 12.25
C PRO A 413 -45.20 22.99 13.72
N PHE A 414 -45.68 24.19 13.99
CA PHE A 414 -45.93 24.75 15.32
C PHE A 414 -47.03 25.82 15.23
N GLN A 415 -47.60 26.21 16.36
CA GLN A 415 -48.56 27.30 16.47
C GLN A 415 -48.05 28.33 17.50
N SER A 416 -48.37 29.61 17.30
CA SER A 416 -48.07 30.68 18.26
C SER A 416 -49.27 30.90 19.17
N THR A 417 -49.08 30.85 20.49
CA THR A 417 -50.15 30.95 21.49
C THR A 417 -50.37 32.37 22.02
N THR A 418 -49.31 33.19 22.09
CA THR A 418 -49.32 34.47 22.83
C THR A 418 -48.85 35.69 22.00
N SER A 419 -48.57 35.52 20.70
CA SER A 419 -48.09 36.63 19.86
C SER A 419 -48.29 36.38 18.36
N GLU A 420 -48.22 37.43 17.53
CA GLU A 420 -48.16 37.28 16.06
C GLU A 420 -46.96 36.46 15.57
N ARG A 421 -45.87 36.42 16.35
CA ARG A 421 -44.58 35.81 15.96
C ARG A 421 -43.88 35.14 17.14
N ALA A 422 -44.16 33.86 17.30
CA ALA A 422 -43.48 32.97 18.23
C ALA A 422 -41.94 33.02 18.07
N LYS A 423 -41.23 32.90 19.20
CA LYS A 423 -39.76 32.98 19.30
C LYS A 423 -39.18 31.56 19.30
N LEU A 424 -38.47 31.20 18.22
CA LEU A 424 -37.81 29.90 18.10
C LEU A 424 -36.29 30.05 18.24
N LYS A 425 -35.68 29.21 19.05
CA LYS A 425 -34.23 29.02 19.11
C LYS A 425 -33.88 27.75 18.33
N VAL A 426 -33.13 27.89 17.24
CA VAL A 426 -32.69 26.78 16.38
C VAL A 426 -31.20 26.55 16.62
N LYS A 427 -30.85 25.35 17.08
CA LYS A 427 -29.48 24.90 17.30
C LYS A 427 -28.95 24.29 16.01
N VAL A 428 -27.85 24.82 15.50
CA VAL A 428 -27.21 24.36 14.26
C VAL A 428 -25.78 23.93 14.55
N ARG A 429 -25.36 22.83 13.93
CA ARG A 429 -24.10 22.13 14.22
C ARG A 429 -23.31 21.95 12.92
N LEU A 430 -22.01 22.21 13.00
CA LEU A 430 -21.00 21.67 12.10
C LEU A 430 -20.43 20.43 12.80
N ASN A 431 -20.72 19.24 12.28
CA ASN A 431 -20.30 17.98 12.91
C ASN A 431 -18.85 17.62 12.58
N LEU A 432 -18.35 16.53 13.17
CA LEU A 432 -16.94 16.11 13.04
C LEU A 432 -16.53 15.75 11.61
N HIS A 433 -17.46 15.39 10.72
CA HIS A 433 -17.18 15.13 9.30
C HIS A 433 -17.12 16.40 8.44
N GLY A 434 -17.38 17.58 9.04
CA GLY A 434 -17.54 18.84 8.31
C GLY A 434 -18.89 18.96 7.58
N ILE A 435 -19.94 18.29 8.09
CA ILE A 435 -21.32 18.40 7.60
C ILE A 435 -22.10 19.37 8.50
N VAL A 436 -22.86 20.29 7.90
CA VAL A 436 -23.73 21.24 8.59
C VAL A 436 -25.14 20.67 8.71
N SER A 437 -25.72 20.73 9.91
CA SER A 437 -27.11 20.33 10.15
C SER A 437 -27.84 21.19 11.19
N VAL A 438 -29.17 21.17 11.14
CA VAL A 438 -30.02 21.65 12.24
C VAL A 438 -30.18 20.51 13.25
N GLU A 439 -29.63 20.71 14.45
CA GLU A 439 -29.65 19.70 15.52
C GLU A 439 -30.98 19.71 16.30
N SER A 440 -31.57 20.90 16.50
CA SER A 440 -32.91 21.03 17.08
C SER A 440 -33.52 22.40 16.83
N ALA A 441 -34.85 22.46 16.89
CA ALA A 441 -35.61 23.71 17.01
C ALA A 441 -36.43 23.67 18.30
N THR A 442 -36.43 24.76 19.06
CA THR A 442 -37.19 24.89 20.31
C THR A 442 -37.95 26.20 20.32
N LEU A 443 -39.28 26.12 20.38
CA LEU A 443 -40.18 27.22 20.66
C LEU A 443 -40.02 27.66 22.12
N LEU A 444 -39.96 28.97 22.34
CA LEU A 444 -39.88 29.62 23.64
C LEU A 444 -41.15 30.45 23.88
N GLU A 445 -41.94 30.05 24.87
CA GLU A 445 -43.12 30.78 25.33
C GLU A 445 -42.83 31.38 26.71
N GLU A 446 -43.12 32.67 26.92
CA GLU A 446 -43.01 33.30 28.24
C GLU A 446 -44.31 33.08 29.03
N GLU A 447 -44.21 32.55 30.25
CA GLU A 447 -45.35 32.45 31.16
C GLU A 447 -45.50 33.76 31.93
N ASP A 448 -46.41 34.63 31.49
CA ASP A 448 -46.83 35.79 32.28
C ASP A 448 -47.67 35.33 33.47
N LYS A 449 -47.00 35.20 34.63
CA LYS A 449 -47.69 35.04 35.92
C LYS A 449 -48.45 36.31 36.26
N PRO A 450 -49.70 36.23 36.76
CA PRO A 450 -50.36 37.39 37.35
C PRO A 450 -49.56 37.86 38.58
N VAL A 451 -49.17 39.12 38.58
CA VAL A 451 -48.47 39.74 39.72
C VAL A 451 -49.50 40.05 40.80
N GLN A 452 -49.43 39.34 41.92
CA GLN A 452 -50.07 39.82 43.16
C GLN A 452 -49.29 41.02 43.67
N MET A 453 -50.00 42.12 43.94
CA MET A 453 -49.41 43.33 44.52
C MET A 453 -49.27 43.16 46.03
N GLU A 454 -48.06 42.82 46.46
CA GLU A 454 -47.55 43.09 47.81
C GLU A 454 -46.38 44.08 47.69
N ALA A 455 -46.20 44.95 48.68
CA ALA A 455 -45.27 46.07 48.59
C ALA A 455 -43.80 45.70 48.90
N ASP A 456 -42.88 46.55 48.42
CA ASP A 456 -41.49 46.65 48.85
C ASP A 456 -40.63 45.38 48.92
N THR A 457 -40.13 44.93 47.76
CA THR A 457 -38.68 44.96 47.44
C THR A 457 -38.46 44.59 45.97
N LYS A 458 -37.87 45.49 45.17
CA LYS A 458 -37.81 45.33 43.71
C LYS A 458 -36.59 44.53 43.22
N VAL A 459 -36.68 43.20 43.28
CA VAL A 459 -35.79 42.28 42.57
C VAL A 459 -36.61 41.55 41.49
N GLU A 460 -36.27 41.72 40.21
CA GLU A 460 -36.94 41.00 39.13
C GLU A 460 -36.55 39.52 39.14
N ALA A 461 -37.44 38.67 39.64
CA ALA A 461 -37.30 37.22 39.55
C ALA A 461 -37.35 36.78 38.07
N PRO A 462 -36.48 35.86 37.63
CA PRO A 462 -36.42 35.46 36.23
C PRO A 462 -37.73 34.80 35.78
N LYS A 463 -38.34 35.33 34.70
CA LYS A 463 -39.54 34.76 34.08
C LYS A 463 -39.36 33.26 33.79
N LYS A 464 -40.41 32.46 34.05
CA LYS A 464 -40.46 31.09 33.55
C LYS A 464 -40.67 31.11 32.03
N VAL A 465 -39.78 30.42 31.31
CA VAL A 465 -39.87 30.24 29.86
C VAL A 465 -40.14 28.77 29.58
N LYS A 466 -41.34 28.48 29.09
CA LYS A 466 -41.75 27.15 28.62
C LYS A 466 -41.04 26.86 27.29
N LYS A 467 -40.59 25.62 27.13
CA LYS A 467 -39.77 25.16 26.00
C LYS A 467 -40.46 23.97 25.33
N THR A 468 -40.75 24.10 24.04
CA THR A 468 -41.37 23.04 23.25
C THR A 468 -40.50 22.72 22.05
N ASN A 469 -40.08 21.46 21.90
CA ASN A 469 -39.30 21.04 20.74
C ASN A 469 -40.21 21.01 19.50
N ILE A 470 -39.70 21.61 18.41
CA ILE A 470 -40.40 21.73 17.13
C ILE A 470 -39.74 20.77 16.14
N PRO A 471 -40.50 19.97 15.38
CA PRO A 471 -39.94 19.08 14.38
C PRO A 471 -39.20 19.84 13.27
N VAL A 472 -38.17 19.19 12.73
CA VAL A 472 -37.35 19.71 11.63
C VAL A 472 -37.19 18.60 10.59
N ALA A 473 -37.45 18.92 9.32
CA ALA A 473 -37.22 18.04 8.19
C ALA A 473 -36.04 18.55 7.35
N GLU A 474 -35.12 17.65 6.95
CA GLU A 474 -33.98 17.94 6.07
C GLU A 474 -34.30 17.56 4.62
N LEU A 475 -33.90 18.41 3.67
CA LEU A 475 -33.79 18.10 2.24
C LEU A 475 -32.37 18.40 1.78
N VAL A 476 -31.60 17.36 1.44
CA VAL A 476 -30.24 17.47 0.89
C VAL A 476 -30.31 17.49 -0.64
N TYR A 477 -29.54 18.36 -1.29
CA TYR A 477 -29.50 18.41 -2.75
C TYR A 477 -28.43 17.49 -3.34
N GLY A 478 -28.85 16.53 -4.16
CA GLY A 478 -27.96 15.61 -4.89
C GLY A 478 -27.35 14.47 -4.07
N GLY A 479 -27.69 14.36 -2.78
CA GLY A 479 -27.33 13.19 -1.97
C GLY A 479 -28.10 11.94 -2.41
N MET A 480 -27.52 10.75 -2.19
CA MET A 480 -28.18 9.49 -2.48
C MET A 480 -29.33 9.27 -1.49
N PHE A 481 -30.50 8.82 -1.94
CA PHE A 481 -31.60 8.53 -1.02
C PHE A 481 -31.26 7.31 -0.15
N PRO A 482 -31.67 7.26 1.14
CA PRO A 482 -31.37 6.12 2.01
C PRO A 482 -31.85 4.77 1.45
N THR A 483 -32.96 4.76 0.72
CA THR A 483 -33.48 3.60 0.00
C THR A 483 -32.59 3.11 -1.14
N ASP A 484 -31.76 3.98 -1.72
CA ASP A 484 -30.84 3.64 -2.81
C ASP A 484 -29.44 3.32 -2.29
N VAL A 485 -29.03 3.93 -1.17
CA VAL A 485 -27.86 3.49 -0.38
C VAL A 485 -28.09 2.04 0.08
N GLN A 486 -29.27 1.70 0.62
CA GLN A 486 -29.59 0.33 1.05
C GLN A 486 -29.50 -0.69 -0.11
N LYS A 487 -30.08 -0.37 -1.28
CA LYS A 487 -29.94 -1.20 -2.50
C LYS A 487 -28.48 -1.33 -2.97
N ALA A 488 -27.63 -0.37 -2.64
CA ALA A 488 -26.20 -0.42 -2.97
C ALA A 488 -25.41 -1.26 -1.96
N VAL A 489 -25.75 -1.25 -0.67
CA VAL A 489 -25.23 -2.18 0.35
C VAL A 489 -25.54 -3.63 -0.06
N GLU A 490 -26.79 -3.91 -0.44
CA GLU A 490 -27.24 -5.24 -0.87
C GLU A 490 -26.45 -5.75 -2.08
N LYS A 491 -26.30 -4.91 -3.12
CA LYS A 491 -25.52 -5.25 -4.32
C LYS A 491 -24.03 -5.40 -4.06
N GLU A 492 -23.44 -4.56 -3.21
CA GLU A 492 -22.04 -4.69 -2.82
C GLU A 492 -21.79 -6.02 -2.09
N PHE A 493 -22.70 -6.41 -1.18
CA PHE A 493 -22.65 -7.71 -0.51
C PHE A 493 -22.73 -8.88 -1.51
N GLU A 494 -23.63 -8.83 -2.50
CA GLU A 494 -23.70 -9.83 -3.58
C GLU A 494 -22.39 -9.93 -4.37
N MET A 495 -21.80 -8.80 -4.78
CA MET A 495 -20.57 -8.77 -5.57
C MET A 495 -19.35 -9.22 -4.76
N ALA A 496 -19.18 -8.74 -3.52
CA ALA A 496 -18.10 -9.13 -2.64
C ALA A 496 -18.16 -10.62 -2.23
N LEU A 497 -19.37 -11.17 -2.05
CA LEU A 497 -19.56 -12.61 -1.83
C LEU A 497 -19.17 -13.42 -3.08
N GLN A 498 -19.50 -12.94 -4.27
CA GLN A 498 -19.10 -13.59 -5.52
C GLN A 498 -17.59 -13.58 -5.74
N ASP A 499 -16.92 -12.44 -5.55
CA ASP A 499 -15.46 -12.33 -5.66
C ASP A 499 -14.76 -13.23 -4.64
N ARG A 500 -15.28 -13.30 -3.42
CA ARG A 500 -14.81 -14.24 -2.38
C ARG A 500 -14.91 -15.70 -2.84
N VAL A 501 -16.04 -16.12 -3.38
CA VAL A 501 -16.22 -17.49 -3.88
C VAL A 501 -15.29 -17.79 -5.05
N MET A 502 -15.00 -16.82 -5.93
CA MET A 502 -14.02 -17.00 -7.01
C MET A 502 -12.59 -17.14 -6.48
N GLU A 503 -12.17 -16.32 -5.52
CA GLU A 503 -10.82 -16.40 -4.93
C GLU A 503 -10.64 -17.67 -4.09
N GLU A 504 -11.64 -18.06 -3.29
CA GLU A 504 -11.63 -19.35 -2.57
C GLU A 504 -11.60 -20.55 -3.55
N THR A 505 -12.30 -20.48 -4.69
CA THR A 505 -12.23 -21.52 -5.75
C THR A 505 -10.84 -21.59 -6.38
N LYS A 506 -10.22 -20.43 -6.66
CA LYS A 506 -8.85 -20.34 -7.18
C LYS A 506 -7.83 -20.90 -6.19
N ASP A 507 -7.93 -20.57 -4.90
CA ASP A 507 -7.03 -21.08 -3.87
C ASP A 507 -7.19 -22.60 -3.68
N ARG A 508 -8.42 -23.13 -3.77
CA ARG A 508 -8.67 -24.59 -3.78
C ARG A 508 -8.06 -25.27 -5.00
N LYS A 509 -8.16 -24.66 -6.19
CA LYS A 509 -7.50 -25.17 -7.40
C LYS A 509 -5.97 -25.20 -7.22
N ASN A 510 -5.37 -24.09 -6.79
CA ASN A 510 -3.93 -23.97 -6.56
C ASN A 510 -3.42 -25.00 -5.54
N ALA A 511 -4.19 -25.26 -4.47
CA ALA A 511 -3.86 -26.28 -3.48
C ALA A 511 -3.87 -27.71 -4.04
N VAL A 512 -4.80 -28.04 -4.94
CA VAL A 512 -4.82 -29.33 -5.64
C VAL A 512 -3.65 -29.47 -6.61
N GLU A 513 -3.33 -28.43 -7.38
CA GLU A 513 -2.15 -28.43 -8.27
C GLU A 513 -0.85 -28.61 -7.47
N ALA A 514 -0.67 -27.86 -6.38
CA ALA A 514 0.49 -28.00 -5.48
C ALA A 514 0.59 -29.40 -4.85
N TYR A 515 -0.54 -29.99 -4.43
CA TYR A 515 -0.58 -31.36 -3.90
C TYR A 515 -0.21 -32.42 -4.95
N ILE A 516 -0.59 -32.23 -6.21
CA ILE A 516 -0.20 -33.12 -7.31
C ILE A 516 1.31 -33.10 -7.53
N TYR A 517 1.95 -31.91 -7.51
CA TYR A 517 3.42 -31.81 -7.59
C TYR A 517 4.11 -32.41 -6.37
N ASP A 518 3.65 -32.12 -5.15
CA ASP A 518 4.20 -32.68 -3.91
C ASP A 518 4.12 -34.23 -3.88
N MET A 519 2.98 -34.79 -4.29
CA MET A 519 2.79 -36.24 -4.37
C MET A 519 3.58 -36.89 -5.51
N ARG A 520 3.74 -36.20 -6.66
CA ARG A 520 4.63 -36.65 -7.73
C ARG A 520 6.06 -36.77 -7.19
N ASN A 521 6.57 -35.73 -6.54
CA ASN A 521 7.95 -35.74 -6.06
C ASN A 521 8.17 -36.77 -4.93
N LYS A 522 7.17 -36.97 -4.05
CA LYS A 522 7.27 -37.93 -2.93
C LYS A 522 7.09 -39.40 -3.33
N GLN A 523 6.34 -39.70 -4.38
CA GLN A 523 5.99 -41.08 -4.77
C GLN A 523 6.52 -41.47 -6.16
N GLY A 524 6.41 -40.57 -7.13
CA GLY A 524 6.83 -40.77 -8.51
C GLY A 524 8.36 -40.76 -8.65
N ASP A 525 9.03 -39.72 -8.16
CA ASP A 525 10.48 -39.57 -8.37
C ASP A 525 11.28 -40.76 -7.80
N PRO A 526 11.01 -41.30 -6.58
CA PRO A 526 11.68 -42.52 -6.11
C PRO A 526 11.39 -43.76 -6.95
N ILE A 527 10.25 -43.84 -7.66
CA ILE A 527 9.97 -44.93 -8.62
C ILE A 527 10.78 -44.71 -9.90
N GLU A 528 10.86 -43.47 -10.40
CA GLU A 528 11.61 -43.12 -11.61
C GLU A 528 13.13 -43.29 -11.40
N GLU A 529 13.65 -42.90 -10.23
CA GLU A 529 15.04 -43.15 -9.82
C GLU A 529 15.34 -44.66 -9.75
N ARG A 530 14.53 -45.44 -9.03
CA ARG A 530 14.69 -46.91 -8.97
C ARG A 530 14.64 -47.54 -10.37
N TYR A 531 13.82 -47.02 -11.28
CA TYR A 531 13.78 -47.48 -12.67
C TYR A 531 15.08 -47.13 -13.43
N LYS A 532 15.49 -45.86 -13.45
CA LYS A 532 16.73 -45.39 -14.10
C LYS A 532 17.95 -46.17 -13.61
N GLU A 533 18.07 -46.32 -12.30
CA GLU A 533 19.15 -47.04 -11.64
C GLU A 533 19.13 -48.54 -11.96
N SER A 534 17.95 -49.16 -12.02
CA SER A 534 17.79 -50.57 -12.44
C SER A 534 18.17 -50.80 -13.92
N VAL A 535 17.97 -49.82 -14.80
CA VAL A 535 18.39 -49.88 -16.21
C VAL A 535 19.89 -49.62 -16.36
N ASN A 536 20.42 -48.59 -15.73
CA ASN A 536 21.80 -48.12 -15.94
C ASN A 536 22.86 -49.05 -15.33
N ARG A 537 22.57 -49.67 -14.18
CA ARG A 537 23.55 -50.47 -13.40
C ARG A 537 24.28 -51.53 -14.22
N GLY A 538 23.58 -52.18 -15.17
CA GLY A 538 24.17 -53.25 -16.00
C GLY A 538 25.40 -52.77 -16.78
N ALA A 539 25.27 -51.67 -17.52
CA ALA A 539 26.35 -51.14 -18.36
C ALA A 539 27.58 -50.69 -17.54
N VAL A 540 27.33 -50.18 -16.33
CA VAL A 540 28.37 -49.74 -15.39
C VAL A 540 29.06 -50.94 -14.73
N ILE A 541 28.34 -52.00 -14.38
CA ILE A 541 28.92 -53.28 -13.95
C ILE A 541 29.83 -53.85 -15.05
N ASP A 542 29.38 -53.83 -16.31
CA ASP A 542 30.20 -54.29 -17.44
C ASP A 542 31.43 -53.39 -17.68
N GLN A 543 31.39 -52.12 -17.30
CA GLN A 543 32.56 -51.23 -17.30
C GLN A 543 33.57 -51.61 -16.21
N LEU A 544 33.12 -51.88 -14.97
CA LEU A 544 33.99 -52.35 -13.88
C LEU A 544 34.63 -53.70 -14.23
N VAL A 545 33.86 -54.65 -14.76
CA VAL A 545 34.38 -55.97 -15.17
C VAL A 545 35.44 -55.85 -16.28
N ARG A 546 35.22 -54.98 -17.28
CA ARG A 546 36.24 -54.69 -18.32
C ARG A 546 37.50 -54.05 -17.74
N CYS A 547 37.36 -53.15 -16.75
CA CYS A 547 38.49 -52.54 -16.05
C CYS A 547 39.32 -53.59 -15.26
N VAL A 548 38.65 -54.44 -14.46
CA VAL A 548 39.26 -55.56 -13.73
C VAL A 548 40.00 -56.50 -14.68
N ASN A 549 39.35 -56.93 -15.77
CA ASN A 549 39.96 -57.85 -16.72
C ASN A 549 41.17 -57.23 -17.44
N SER A 550 41.08 -55.97 -17.87
CA SER A 550 42.19 -55.29 -18.55
C SER A 550 43.44 -55.15 -17.66
N TYR A 551 43.27 -54.82 -16.37
CA TYR A 551 44.39 -54.77 -15.42
C TYR A 551 44.91 -56.17 -15.04
N ARG A 552 44.02 -57.16 -14.89
CA ARG A 552 44.39 -58.57 -14.65
C ARG A 552 45.21 -59.15 -15.82
N GLU A 553 44.77 -58.93 -17.05
CA GLU A 553 45.47 -59.37 -18.27
C GLU A 553 46.82 -58.67 -18.40
N ALA A 554 46.88 -57.34 -18.22
CA ALA A 554 48.13 -56.58 -18.28
C ALA A 554 49.17 -57.03 -17.23
N ALA A 555 48.73 -57.38 -16.01
CA ALA A 555 49.61 -57.84 -14.94
C ALA A 555 50.13 -59.28 -15.13
N VAL A 556 49.39 -60.15 -15.84
CA VAL A 556 49.80 -61.53 -16.17
C VAL A 556 50.56 -61.60 -17.52
N SER A 557 50.49 -60.56 -18.34
CA SER A 557 51.04 -60.55 -19.69
C SER A 557 52.58 -60.56 -19.74
N ASN A 558 53.12 -61.36 -20.67
CA ASN A 558 54.54 -61.39 -21.07
C ASN A 558 54.83 -60.37 -22.19
N ASP A 559 54.11 -59.24 -22.21
CA ASP A 559 54.31 -58.16 -23.17
C ASP A 559 55.51 -57.29 -22.75
N PRO A 560 56.48 -57.01 -23.65
CA PRO A 560 57.69 -56.22 -23.34
C PRO A 560 57.44 -54.83 -22.74
N ARG A 561 56.22 -54.29 -22.88
CA ARG A 561 55.76 -53.05 -22.23
C ARG A 561 55.65 -53.16 -20.71
N PHE A 562 55.60 -54.36 -20.15
CA PHE A 562 55.44 -54.61 -18.71
C PHE A 562 56.62 -55.37 -18.07
N ASP A 563 57.67 -55.71 -18.82
CA ASP A 563 58.85 -56.45 -18.30
C ASP A 563 59.58 -55.74 -17.14
N HIS A 564 59.55 -54.40 -17.12
CA HIS A 564 60.28 -53.58 -16.15
C HIS A 564 59.48 -53.21 -14.90
N ILE A 565 58.26 -53.72 -14.77
CA ILE A 565 57.42 -53.57 -13.57
C ILE A 565 57.72 -54.75 -12.64
N ASP A 566 58.00 -54.47 -11.37
CA ASP A 566 58.42 -55.50 -10.41
C ASP A 566 57.30 -56.53 -10.16
N ILE A 567 57.67 -57.78 -9.88
CA ILE A 567 56.71 -58.88 -9.66
C ILE A 567 55.81 -58.56 -8.46
N SER A 568 56.35 -57.97 -7.38
CA SER A 568 55.56 -57.54 -6.21
C SER A 568 54.67 -56.32 -6.51
N GLU A 569 54.95 -55.55 -7.56
CA GLU A 569 54.04 -54.50 -8.04
C GLU A 569 52.90 -55.09 -8.86
N LYS A 570 53.18 -56.09 -9.72
CA LYS A 570 52.16 -56.84 -10.47
C LYS A 570 51.22 -57.64 -9.55
N GLU A 571 51.75 -58.28 -8.51
CA GLU A 571 50.95 -58.99 -7.50
C GLU A 571 49.97 -58.05 -6.76
N LYS A 572 50.36 -56.80 -6.45
CA LYS A 572 49.47 -55.81 -5.83
C LYS A 572 48.31 -55.43 -6.77
N VAL A 573 48.58 -55.26 -8.06
CA VAL A 573 47.54 -55.02 -9.08
C VAL A 573 46.57 -56.21 -9.14
N LEU A 574 47.08 -57.44 -9.13
CA LEU A 574 46.25 -58.65 -9.15
C LEU A 574 45.38 -58.78 -7.89
N ASN A 575 45.91 -58.43 -6.71
CA ASN A 575 45.16 -58.46 -5.45
C ASN A 575 44.02 -57.43 -5.43
N GLU A 576 44.25 -56.16 -5.80
CA GLU A 576 43.18 -55.16 -5.90
C GLU A 576 42.13 -55.56 -6.96
N CYS A 577 42.54 -56.17 -8.08
CA CYS A 577 41.60 -56.74 -9.06
C CYS A 577 40.73 -57.86 -8.45
N VAL A 578 41.28 -58.72 -7.60
CA VAL A 578 40.52 -59.77 -6.88
C VAL A 578 39.59 -59.17 -5.83
N GLU A 579 40.03 -58.18 -5.06
CA GLU A 579 39.19 -57.48 -4.07
C GLU A 579 38.04 -56.70 -4.73
N ALA A 580 38.29 -56.02 -5.85
CA ALA A 580 37.26 -55.34 -6.63
C ALA A 580 36.23 -56.31 -7.21
N GLU A 581 36.67 -57.49 -7.69
CA GLU A 581 35.77 -58.53 -8.19
C GLU A 581 34.96 -59.19 -7.06
N ALA A 582 35.57 -59.44 -5.91
CA ALA A 582 34.90 -60.00 -4.73
C ALA A 582 33.82 -59.04 -4.19
N TRP A 583 34.14 -57.76 -4.05
CA TRP A 583 33.19 -56.70 -3.67
C TRP A 583 32.01 -56.65 -4.65
N LEU A 584 32.28 -56.68 -5.95
CA LEU A 584 31.24 -56.64 -6.98
C LEU A 584 30.34 -57.88 -6.91
N ARG A 585 30.92 -59.07 -6.73
CA ARG A 585 30.16 -60.33 -6.55
C ARG A 585 29.27 -60.28 -5.30
N GLU A 586 29.78 -59.80 -4.17
CA GLU A 586 29.02 -59.65 -2.93
C GLU A 586 27.85 -58.66 -3.09
N LYS A 587 28.13 -57.43 -3.56
CA LYS A 587 27.10 -56.39 -3.71
C LYS A 587 26.07 -56.73 -4.77
N LYS A 588 26.47 -57.39 -5.87
CA LYS A 588 25.55 -57.90 -6.87
C LYS A 588 24.62 -58.97 -6.28
N LEU A 589 25.14 -59.95 -5.53
CA LEU A 589 24.30 -60.97 -4.89
C LEU A 589 23.29 -60.37 -3.91
N GLN A 590 23.71 -59.36 -3.13
CA GLN A 590 22.82 -58.63 -2.24
C GLN A 590 21.74 -57.86 -3.04
N GLN A 591 22.12 -57.17 -4.12
CA GLN A 591 21.19 -56.43 -4.97
C GLN A 591 20.20 -57.33 -5.74
N ASP A 592 20.66 -58.45 -6.29
CA ASP A 592 19.84 -59.39 -7.06
C ASP A 592 18.82 -60.14 -6.18
N SER A 593 19.01 -60.13 -4.85
CA SER A 593 18.05 -60.66 -3.88
C SER A 593 16.85 -59.73 -3.57
N LEU A 594 16.89 -58.46 -4.00
CA LEU A 594 15.85 -57.49 -3.67
C LEU A 594 14.73 -57.39 -4.74
N PRO A 595 13.46 -57.23 -4.32
CA PRO A 595 12.39 -56.82 -5.21
C PRO A 595 12.63 -55.42 -5.81
N LYS A 596 12.27 -55.23 -7.09
CA LYS A 596 12.52 -53.99 -7.86
C LYS A 596 11.87 -52.70 -7.29
N TYR A 597 10.95 -52.82 -6.35
CA TYR A 597 10.31 -51.67 -5.68
C TYR A 597 11.06 -51.21 -4.41
N VAL A 598 12.02 -51.99 -3.92
CA VAL A 598 12.90 -51.61 -2.80
C VAL A 598 14.04 -50.74 -3.32
N ASN A 599 14.55 -49.83 -2.48
CA ASN A 599 15.70 -49.01 -2.85
C ASN A 599 16.96 -49.89 -3.08
N PRO A 600 17.79 -49.57 -4.08
CA PRO A 600 18.97 -50.36 -4.41
C PRO A 600 20.06 -50.26 -3.33
N ILE A 601 20.79 -51.36 -3.13
CA ILE A 601 21.96 -51.47 -2.24
C ILE A 601 23.28 -51.37 -3.00
N LEU A 602 23.22 -51.41 -4.35
CA LEU A 602 24.34 -51.21 -5.25
C LEU A 602 23.90 -50.20 -6.29
N SER A 603 24.28 -48.93 -6.14
CA SER A 603 23.98 -47.91 -7.14
C SER A 603 24.99 -47.92 -8.28
N SER A 604 24.62 -47.39 -9.45
CA SER A 604 25.55 -47.10 -10.55
C SER A 604 26.71 -46.20 -10.08
N ALA A 605 26.46 -45.27 -9.14
CA ALA A 605 27.48 -44.41 -8.57
C ALA A 605 28.50 -45.18 -7.71
N ASP A 606 28.08 -46.19 -6.95
CA ASP A 606 28.99 -47.05 -6.18
C ASP A 606 29.92 -47.85 -7.09
N VAL A 607 29.37 -48.39 -8.20
CA VAL A 607 30.15 -49.16 -9.19
C VAL A 607 31.13 -48.26 -9.95
N LEU A 608 30.71 -47.04 -10.35
CA LEU A 608 31.64 -46.04 -10.91
C LEU A 608 32.76 -45.72 -9.92
N LYS A 609 32.43 -45.41 -8.66
CA LYS A 609 33.40 -45.06 -7.62
C LYS A 609 34.40 -46.18 -7.32
N LYS A 610 33.98 -47.47 -7.34
CA LYS A 610 34.94 -48.59 -7.23
C LYS A 610 35.77 -48.77 -8.50
N THR A 611 35.22 -48.47 -9.68
CA THR A 611 35.99 -48.44 -10.96
C THR A 611 37.08 -47.36 -10.94
N GLU A 612 36.75 -46.14 -10.50
CA GLU A 612 37.71 -45.05 -10.31
C GLU A 612 38.78 -45.39 -9.26
N THR A 613 38.38 -46.05 -8.16
CA THR A 613 39.30 -46.48 -7.11
C THR A 613 40.31 -47.51 -7.64
N LEU A 614 39.83 -48.49 -8.42
CA LEU A 614 40.65 -49.49 -9.10
C LEU A 614 41.59 -48.86 -10.14
N ASP A 615 41.07 -48.00 -11.03
CA ASP A 615 41.89 -47.32 -12.04
C ASP A 615 43.00 -46.48 -11.39
N ARG A 616 42.65 -45.69 -10.35
CA ARG A 616 43.62 -44.87 -9.60
C ARG A 616 44.71 -45.69 -8.90
N PHE A 617 44.43 -46.93 -8.51
CA PHE A 617 45.42 -47.82 -7.89
C PHE A 617 46.29 -48.55 -8.94
N CYS A 618 45.68 -49.15 -9.96
CA CYS A 618 46.38 -50.00 -10.92
C CYS A 618 47.14 -49.20 -11.99
N LYS A 619 46.61 -48.06 -12.43
CA LYS A 619 47.17 -47.26 -13.54
C LYS A 619 48.57 -46.71 -13.27
N PRO A 620 48.91 -46.12 -12.11
CA PRO A 620 50.27 -45.63 -11.86
C PRO A 620 51.32 -46.75 -11.86
N ILE A 621 50.92 -47.96 -11.45
CA ILE A 621 51.77 -49.16 -11.50
C ILE A 621 51.94 -49.61 -12.95
N MET A 622 50.84 -49.84 -13.67
CA MET A 622 50.85 -50.42 -15.01
C MET A 622 51.27 -49.46 -16.14
N THR A 623 51.40 -48.16 -15.85
CA THR A 623 51.93 -47.13 -16.79
C THR A 623 53.32 -46.61 -16.39
N LYS A 624 53.94 -47.18 -15.35
CA LYS A 624 55.28 -46.84 -14.88
C LYS A 624 56.31 -46.90 -16.03
N PRO A 625 57.06 -45.82 -16.33
CA PRO A 625 57.95 -45.79 -17.49
C PRO A 625 59.17 -46.71 -17.33
N ARG A 626 59.67 -47.26 -18.44
CA ARG A 626 60.87 -48.11 -18.45
C ARG A 626 62.12 -47.29 -18.06
N PRO A 627 63.01 -47.80 -17.18
CA PRO A 627 64.24 -47.10 -16.82
C PRO A 627 65.12 -46.73 -18.02
N ALA A 628 65.68 -45.52 -18.02
CA ALA A 628 66.59 -45.07 -19.06
C ALA A 628 67.98 -45.75 -18.96
N PRO A 629 68.65 -46.04 -20.09
CA PRO A 629 69.99 -46.63 -20.06
C PRO A 629 71.03 -45.68 -19.47
N ALA A 630 71.96 -46.22 -18.67
CA ALA A 630 72.98 -45.44 -17.99
C ALA A 630 73.99 -44.80 -18.96
N LYS A 631 74.35 -43.53 -18.71
CA LYS A 631 75.45 -42.85 -19.41
C LYS A 631 76.81 -43.28 -18.83
N PRO A 632 77.87 -43.42 -19.64
CA PRO A 632 79.23 -43.61 -19.15
C PRO A 632 79.71 -42.41 -18.31
N ALA A 633 80.58 -42.67 -17.34
CA ALA A 633 81.21 -41.64 -16.50
C ALA A 633 82.45 -41.01 -17.18
N THR A 634 82.85 -39.81 -16.74
CA THR A 634 84.09 -39.12 -17.17
C THR A 634 84.61 -38.24 -16.01
N PRO A 635 85.94 -38.04 -15.81
CA PRO A 635 86.48 -37.59 -14.52
C PRO A 635 86.43 -36.07 -14.19
N GLU A 636 86.86 -35.76 -12.97
CA GLU A 636 86.96 -34.46 -12.27
C GLU A 636 87.83 -33.40 -13.02
N ALA A 637 87.38 -32.14 -13.22
CA ALA A 637 87.40 -30.96 -12.32
C ALA A 637 88.70 -30.10 -12.43
N PRO A 638 88.83 -28.85 -11.88
CA PRO A 638 87.87 -28.01 -11.16
C PRO A 638 87.62 -26.60 -11.85
N PRO A 639 87.76 -25.38 -11.27
CA PRO A 639 86.56 -24.52 -11.09
C PRO A 639 86.63 -23.03 -11.53
N THR A 640 85.46 -22.46 -11.91
CA THR A 640 85.01 -21.04 -11.77
C THR A 640 85.87 -19.91 -12.43
N PRO A 641 85.46 -18.61 -12.48
CA PRO A 641 84.27 -17.93 -11.95
C PRO A 641 83.45 -17.20 -13.09
N PRO A 642 82.88 -15.96 -13.00
CA PRO A 642 81.52 -15.69 -13.53
C PRO A 642 81.45 -14.42 -14.45
N PRO A 643 80.33 -13.67 -14.53
CA PRO A 643 79.02 -13.97 -15.11
C PRO A 643 78.68 -13.01 -16.29
N GLN A 644 77.39 -12.94 -16.68
CA GLN A 644 76.75 -11.88 -17.51
C GLN A 644 77.15 -11.86 -19.00
N ALA A 645 76.33 -11.35 -19.92
CA ALA A 645 74.86 -11.17 -19.98
C ALA A 645 74.46 -10.88 -21.44
N SER A 646 73.16 -10.93 -21.76
CA SER A 646 72.54 -10.36 -22.98
C SER A 646 72.93 -11.03 -24.32
N GLU A 647 72.18 -10.94 -25.42
CA GLU A 647 70.76 -10.63 -25.65
C GLU A 647 70.36 -11.09 -27.07
N GLN A 648 69.10 -11.47 -27.27
CA GLN A 648 68.36 -11.40 -28.56
C GLN A 648 68.94 -12.27 -29.73
N GLN A 649 68.24 -12.54 -30.84
CA GLN A 649 66.94 -12.07 -31.32
C GLN A 649 66.17 -13.15 -32.10
N GLN A 650 64.87 -12.94 -32.30
CA GLN A 650 63.94 -13.73 -33.14
C GLN A 650 64.08 -13.38 -34.64
N PRO A 651 63.56 -14.18 -35.60
CA PRO A 651 62.16 -14.02 -36.07
C PRO A 651 61.44 -15.37 -36.43
N GLU A 652 60.12 -15.52 -36.21
CA GLU A 652 59.00 -15.48 -37.22
C GLU A 652 58.88 -16.72 -38.15
N ALA A 653 57.75 -17.13 -38.75
CA ALA A 653 56.30 -16.76 -38.79
C ALA A 653 55.53 -17.91 -39.52
N LEU A 654 54.20 -18.03 -39.69
CA LEU A 654 52.90 -17.58 -39.11
C LEU A 654 51.81 -18.41 -39.86
N ALA A 655 50.55 -18.61 -39.44
CA ALA A 655 49.81 -18.32 -38.20
C ALA A 655 49.01 -19.61 -37.81
N TYR A 656 47.69 -19.85 -37.91
CA TYR A 656 46.36 -19.16 -38.03
C TYR A 656 45.34 -20.33 -37.94
N LEU A 657 44.14 -20.35 -37.34
CA LEU A 657 43.25 -19.50 -36.52
C LEU A 657 42.51 -20.49 -35.54
N LEU A 658 41.59 -20.16 -34.61
CA LEU A 658 40.82 -18.97 -34.21
C LEU A 658 40.53 -19.08 -32.67
N GLU A 659 39.67 -18.23 -32.13
CA GLU A 659 39.18 -18.17 -30.73
C GLU A 659 37.80 -18.90 -30.58
N GLU A 660 37.04 -18.98 -29.47
CA GLU A 660 36.85 -18.11 -28.28
C GLU A 660 36.61 -18.89 -26.95
N GLU A 661 36.30 -18.17 -25.86
CA GLU A 661 36.18 -18.61 -24.46
C GLU A 661 34.80 -19.15 -24.07
N GLU A 662 34.68 -19.85 -22.92
CA GLU A 662 33.54 -19.63 -22.00
C GLU A 662 33.88 -19.95 -20.51
N ILE A 663 33.01 -19.52 -19.60
CA ILE A 663 33.27 -19.19 -18.18
C ILE A 663 32.87 -20.34 -17.21
N GLU A 664 33.65 -20.59 -16.16
CA GLU A 664 33.21 -21.40 -14.99
C GLU A 664 32.63 -20.54 -13.85
N VAL A 665 31.59 -21.06 -13.17
CA VAL A 665 30.97 -20.44 -11.99
C VAL A 665 30.80 -21.48 -10.86
N PRO A 666 31.41 -21.31 -9.68
CA PRO A 666 31.27 -22.27 -8.58
C PRO A 666 30.01 -21.99 -7.73
N VAL A 667 29.11 -22.98 -7.62
CA VAL A 667 27.95 -22.94 -6.71
C VAL A 667 28.26 -23.66 -5.40
N SER A 668 28.09 -22.95 -4.28
CA SER A 668 28.29 -23.46 -2.92
C SER A 668 27.09 -24.30 -2.42
N LYS A 669 27.36 -25.31 -1.57
CA LYS A 669 26.35 -26.16 -0.94
C LYS A 669 25.64 -25.48 0.23
N GLU A 670 24.37 -25.84 0.45
CA GLU A 670 23.63 -25.52 1.68
C GLU A 670 24.12 -26.35 2.89
N PRO A 671 24.08 -25.79 4.12
CA PRO A 671 24.25 -26.53 5.37
C PRO A 671 22.90 -26.86 6.05
N ALA A 672 22.89 -27.89 6.90
CA ALA A 672 21.76 -28.20 7.80
C ALA A 672 21.80 -27.35 9.09
N LYS A 673 20.67 -27.31 9.81
CA LYS A 673 20.49 -26.58 11.09
C LYS A 673 20.88 -27.41 12.31
N GLU A 674 21.35 -26.75 13.36
CA GLU A 674 20.86 -26.93 14.74
C GLU A 674 21.20 -25.72 15.63
N ASP A 675 20.63 -25.64 16.83
CA ASP A 675 20.37 -24.37 17.55
C ASP A 675 21.49 -23.87 18.50
N VAL A 676 21.62 -22.54 18.60
CA VAL A 676 22.23 -21.84 19.76
C VAL A 676 21.43 -20.57 20.10
N LYS A 677 21.34 -20.23 21.38
CA LYS A 677 20.71 -18.99 21.90
C LYS A 677 21.47 -17.73 21.47
N MET A 678 20.80 -16.58 21.50
CA MET A 678 21.44 -15.26 21.61
C MET A 678 21.20 -14.67 23.00
N ASP A 679 22.25 -14.10 23.56
CA ASP A 679 22.24 -13.04 24.57
C ASP A 679 23.18 -11.91 24.04
N THR A 680 23.28 -10.82 24.79
CA THR A 680 23.87 -9.51 24.42
C THR A 680 25.41 -9.54 24.15
N ASP A 681 26.10 -8.50 23.66
CA ASP A 681 25.83 -7.05 23.75
C ASP A 681 26.62 -6.14 22.76
N GLU A 682 26.29 -4.83 22.82
CA GLU A 682 27.08 -3.63 22.49
C GLU A 682 27.56 -3.29 21.05
N ALA A 683 27.96 -2.02 20.89
CA ALA A 683 28.29 -1.32 19.65
C ALA A 683 29.65 -0.61 19.73
N PRO A 684 30.34 -0.34 18.60
CA PRO A 684 31.70 0.21 18.62
C PRO A 684 31.73 1.72 18.91
N ASN A 685 32.68 2.14 19.75
CA ASN A 685 32.98 3.54 20.03
C ASN A 685 34.31 3.94 19.34
N ASN A 686 34.48 5.21 18.97
CA ASN A 686 35.64 5.70 18.22
C ASN A 686 36.34 6.84 18.98
N ALA A 687 37.68 6.83 19.00
CA ALA A 687 38.47 7.61 19.97
C ALA A 687 38.99 8.95 19.42
N LEU A 688 39.32 9.87 20.34
CA LEU A 688 40.61 10.60 20.44
C LEU A 688 40.65 11.39 21.78
N PRO A 689 41.83 11.79 22.32
CA PRO A 689 42.00 12.08 23.76
C PRO A 689 42.44 13.53 24.10
N GLN A 690 42.41 13.88 25.39
CA GLN A 690 43.50 14.59 26.13
C GLN A 690 43.15 14.88 27.60
N GLY A 691 44.18 15.12 28.43
CA GLY A 691 44.08 15.84 29.70
C GLY A 691 44.11 14.99 30.99
N SER A 692 44.98 15.37 31.92
CA SER A 692 44.99 14.93 33.32
C SER A 692 44.55 16.08 34.24
N ASP A 693 44.00 15.75 35.42
CA ASP A 693 44.62 16.06 36.73
C ASP A 693 43.69 15.60 37.88
N GLU A 694 44.22 15.59 39.11
CA GLU A 694 43.64 14.96 40.30
C GLU A 694 42.70 15.90 41.09
N THR A 695 41.72 15.35 41.85
CA THR A 695 41.69 15.40 43.34
C THR A 695 40.41 14.80 43.97
N ASP A 696 40.52 14.50 45.28
CA ASP A 696 39.52 14.05 46.26
C ASP A 696 38.24 14.95 46.39
N VAL A 697 37.15 14.63 47.11
CA VAL A 697 37.04 14.13 48.51
C VAL A 697 35.78 13.26 48.78
N ASN A 698 35.88 12.46 49.85
CA ASN A 698 34.95 11.44 50.38
C ASN A 698 33.99 11.98 51.48
N MET A 699 33.14 11.09 52.05
CA MET A 699 32.31 11.19 53.28
C MET A 699 30.97 11.95 53.21
N GLN A 700 29.97 11.69 54.08
CA GLN A 700 29.36 10.46 54.65
C GLN A 700 28.11 10.84 55.51
N ASP A 701 27.38 9.84 56.04
CA ASP A 701 26.33 9.92 57.10
C ASP A 701 24.98 10.67 56.81
N ALA A 702 23.87 10.47 57.57
CA ALA A 702 23.30 9.24 58.20
C ALA A 702 21.86 9.47 58.78
N LYS A 703 20.97 8.47 58.61
CA LYS A 703 19.83 8.00 59.49
C LYS A 703 18.66 8.94 59.95
N GLY A 704 17.45 8.35 59.98
CA GLY A 704 16.30 8.72 60.85
C GLY A 704 14.91 8.58 60.18
N THR A 705 14.18 7.44 60.25
CA THR A 705 13.18 7.00 61.29
C THR A 705 11.94 7.89 61.46
N ALA A 706 10.69 7.39 61.60
CA ALA A 706 10.05 6.06 61.38
C ALA A 706 8.52 6.17 61.59
N ASP A 707 7.68 5.23 61.08
CA ASP A 707 6.56 4.60 61.83
C ASP A 707 5.77 3.50 61.04
N ALA A 708 5.07 2.59 61.75
CA ALA A 708 4.19 1.52 61.24
C ALA A 708 3.23 0.99 62.35
N PRO A 709 2.09 0.28 62.06
CA PRO A 709 2.06 -1.21 61.94
C PRO A 709 1.06 -1.73 60.86
N ARG A 710 1.01 -2.98 60.34
CA ARG A 710 1.39 -4.38 60.70
C ARG A 710 0.31 -5.27 61.35
N VAL A 711 -0.26 -6.21 60.55
CA VAL A 711 -0.66 -7.62 60.82
C VAL A 711 -0.66 -8.31 59.42
N GLU A 712 0.11 -9.35 59.04
CA GLU A 712 0.08 -10.80 59.39
C GLU A 712 -1.27 -11.51 59.06
N ASN A 713 -1.35 -12.78 58.62
CA ASN A 713 -0.38 -13.76 58.08
C ASN A 713 -1.19 -14.87 57.34
N GLY A 714 -0.66 -15.55 56.29
CA GLY A 714 -1.31 -16.76 55.76
C GLY A 714 -1.01 -17.18 54.31
N VAL A 715 -0.62 -18.44 54.13
CA VAL A 715 -0.39 -19.23 52.89
C VAL A 715 -0.84 -20.66 53.26
N PRO A 716 -1.63 -21.44 52.46
CA PRO A 716 -1.12 -22.00 51.20
C PRO A 716 -2.15 -22.41 50.10
N GLU A 717 -1.59 -23.10 49.10
CA GLU A 717 -2.21 -24.13 48.25
C GLU A 717 -3.08 -23.73 47.04
N SER A 718 -3.42 -24.76 46.26
CA SER A 718 -3.30 -24.72 44.80
C SER A 718 -4.44 -25.39 44.05
N GLY A 719 -4.71 -24.86 42.86
CA GLY A 719 -5.33 -25.58 41.77
C GLY A 719 -6.71 -25.04 41.40
N ASP A 720 -6.85 -24.60 40.15
CA ASP A 720 -8.13 -24.26 39.58
C ASP A 720 -8.25 -24.81 38.15
N LYS A 721 -9.46 -25.15 37.74
CA LYS A 721 -9.77 -25.70 36.41
C LYS A 721 -10.44 -24.62 35.55
N PRO A 722 -10.26 -24.62 34.22
CA PRO A 722 -11.00 -23.70 33.35
C PRO A 722 -12.50 -23.99 33.41
N LEU A 723 -13.29 -22.97 33.77
CA LEU A 723 -14.75 -23.00 33.69
C LEU A 723 -15.19 -22.91 32.23
N GLN A 724 -16.13 -23.79 31.84
CA GLN A 724 -16.89 -23.61 30.60
C GLN A 724 -18.04 -22.61 30.84
N MET A 725 -18.29 -21.74 29.87
CA MET A 725 -19.58 -21.05 29.72
C MET A 725 -20.27 -21.57 28.46
N GLU A 726 -21.52 -22.00 28.61
CA GLU A 726 -22.35 -22.46 27.49
C GLU A 726 -22.93 -21.27 26.72
N ALA A 727 -23.17 -21.45 25.41
CA ALA A 727 -23.68 -20.42 24.52
C ALA A 727 -25.16 -20.67 24.16
N ASP A 728 -26.06 -19.94 24.81
CA ASP A 728 -27.50 -20.12 24.67
C ASP A 728 -28.00 -19.70 23.27
N THR A 729 -28.13 -20.67 22.36
CA THR A 729 -28.41 -20.45 20.94
C THR A 729 -29.84 -20.89 20.60
N LYS A 730 -30.85 -20.04 20.87
CA LYS A 730 -32.26 -20.43 20.61
C LYS A 730 -33.30 -19.29 20.44
N LEU A 731 -33.13 -18.45 19.41
CA LEU A 731 -34.28 -17.83 18.73
C LEU A 731 -33.93 -17.52 17.25
N LEU A 732 -34.94 -17.25 16.42
CA LEU A 732 -34.85 -17.09 14.94
C LEU A 732 -34.64 -18.38 14.13
N ALA A 733 -35.48 -19.40 14.38
CA ALA A 733 -35.63 -20.56 13.50
C ALA A 733 -37.08 -20.72 13.00
N HIS A 734 -37.58 -19.77 12.19
CA HIS A 734 -38.76 -19.97 11.34
C HIS A 734 -38.80 -18.95 10.19
N ASN A 735 -39.07 -19.45 8.97
CA ASN A 735 -39.27 -18.74 7.68
C ASN A 735 -38.12 -18.75 6.66
N CYS A 736 -37.68 -19.93 6.25
CA CYS A 736 -37.12 -20.16 4.91
C CYS A 736 -37.48 -21.57 4.40
N SER A 737 -38.53 -21.65 3.57
CA SER A 737 -39.02 -22.91 2.99
C SER A 737 -39.42 -22.73 1.52
N HIS A 738 -38.49 -22.22 0.71
CA HIS A 738 -38.53 -22.32 -0.76
C HIS A 738 -37.26 -23.03 -1.22
N GLY A 739 -37.41 -24.24 -1.75
CA GLY A 739 -36.29 -25.11 -2.06
C GLY A 739 -35.60 -24.73 -3.37
N ILE A 740 -34.31 -24.40 -3.29
CA ILE A 740 -33.41 -24.41 -4.44
C ILE A 740 -32.93 -25.85 -4.64
N LYS A 741 -33.11 -26.40 -5.84
CA LYS A 741 -32.50 -27.69 -6.20
C LYS A 741 -30.99 -27.49 -6.36
N LEU A 742 -30.22 -28.25 -5.60
CA LEU A 742 -28.82 -28.54 -5.94
C LEU A 742 -28.83 -29.64 -7.01
N ASP A 743 -28.70 -29.25 -8.28
CA ASP A 743 -28.44 -30.22 -9.34
C ASP A 743 -27.00 -30.74 -9.19
N VAL A 744 -26.89 -31.99 -8.75
CA VAL A 744 -25.61 -32.69 -8.58
C VAL A 744 -25.05 -33.02 -9.97
N ILE A 745 -23.91 -32.42 -10.31
CA ILE A 745 -23.19 -32.72 -11.55
C ILE A 745 -22.49 -34.08 -11.38
N GLU A 746 -23.16 -35.16 -11.80
CA GLU A 746 -22.52 -36.48 -11.96
C GLU A 746 -21.45 -36.42 -13.05
N TRP A 747 -20.18 -36.54 -12.66
CA TRP A 747 -19.07 -36.74 -13.60
C TRP A 747 -19.05 -38.18 -14.11
N LYS A 748 -19.80 -38.46 -15.18
CA LYS A 748 -19.62 -39.70 -15.96
C LYS A 748 -18.33 -39.63 -16.77
N LEU A 749 -17.35 -40.46 -16.42
CA LEU A 749 -16.31 -40.87 -17.38
C LEU A 749 -16.95 -41.85 -18.38
N GLU A 750 -16.95 -41.49 -19.66
CA GLU A 750 -17.03 -42.50 -20.73
C GLU A 750 -15.60 -42.94 -21.08
N GLU A 751 -15.26 -44.21 -20.85
CA GLU A 751 -14.04 -44.79 -21.41
C GLU A 751 -14.19 -45.00 -22.92
N LYS A 752 -13.34 -44.33 -23.72
CA LYS A 752 -13.24 -44.57 -25.17
C LYS A 752 -11.79 -44.60 -25.66
N GLY A 753 -11.24 -45.82 -25.71
CA GLY A 753 -10.10 -46.16 -26.57
C GLY A 753 -8.73 -46.23 -25.86
N PRO A 754 -7.90 -47.24 -26.17
CA PRO A 754 -6.56 -47.38 -25.61
C PRO A 754 -5.49 -46.71 -26.48
N ASN A 755 -4.99 -45.54 -26.09
CA ASN A 755 -3.61 -45.09 -26.35
C ASN A 755 -3.32 -43.73 -25.66
N PRO A 756 -2.47 -43.68 -24.62
CA PRO A 756 -1.95 -42.42 -24.10
C PRO A 756 -0.79 -41.93 -24.96
N THR A 757 -0.97 -40.82 -25.67
CA THR A 757 0.14 -40.01 -26.19
C THR A 757 0.15 -38.69 -25.44
N LEU A 758 1.08 -38.51 -24.50
CA LEU A 758 1.30 -37.20 -23.90
C LEU A 758 1.97 -36.28 -24.93
N LEU A 759 1.39 -35.09 -25.09
CA LEU A 759 2.10 -33.89 -25.52
C LEU A 759 1.85 -32.81 -24.45
N LEU A 760 2.82 -31.90 -24.33
CA LEU A 760 2.91 -30.84 -23.31
C LEU A 760 1.83 -29.76 -23.48
#